data_AF-A0AAN7ZIK2-F1
#
_entry.id   AF-A0AAN7ZIK2-F1
#
_cell.length_a   1.000
_cell.length_b   1.000
_cell.length_c   1.000
_cell.angle_alpha   90.00
_cell.angle_beta   90.00
_cell.angle_gamma   90.00
#
_symmetry.space_group_name_H-M   'P 1'
#
loop_
_entity.id
_entity.type
_entity.pdbx_description
1 polymer ?
#
loop_
_entity_poly.entity_id
_entity_poly.type
_entity_poly.pdbx_seq_one_letter_code
_entity_poly.pdbx_strand_id
1 'polypeptide(L)'
;MLALALGSAMKVILYLAAILWLCLAEEPQRFDNFKVYQVVPTTTSHLQLLHELENDVNYNFWTEAALNRHVDIMVSPEQKYIFENLLHSGNLTSKVLIDNVQELINIERNPARPRELFSDYQTLDEIHDWLKSLESKYSGIVKLIVGGESYEGRQILGVHVSFKPGNKAAMIEGGIHAREWITPATVTYILDQFLSSTDPAIRAVAESRDWYIFPSINPDGYVYSHTTNRMWRKTRKPYQVNAWTKCYGADSNRNWDYHWMEGGASANPCSDTFAGDKAFSEIETKSLSEFINTIASNLDVYLSFHSYSQLILLPFGHRGHEVPENNEQLLTIGKNARDKLRERYGTEYEVGNIPEAIYVASGGSIDWVAGVHRNVRLVYTFELRDLGRYGFLLPPDQILPTSEETLDAVISMFQQLDDTFFFARLAILNIRVTSWQTSPVASSGSVNIDASTPQIVSSTGILDESLPTHESTDDSKVEESTEENRKDTNEDNGEVVEQSTSKSSTSCTQRKRKTEVINKLDAKIIKFIDHHTNFPKNDHEKRHLSFFKVHISSTMAPAYKLTYFPVKALGEPIRFLLSYGNIEFEDFRFERENWPEIKPHMPFGQTPVLEFNGIQAYQSIAITRYLAKKVKLMGANDLEDLEIDAIVDTINDLRGKIATYYYETDEAIKETRKKPLFDETIPYYLERIEAIAKKNNGHLAVGKLTWADFYFVALLDYLNFMTDMNLIADSPNLQVVQKNVLNLPAIKEWVAKRPVTDM
;
A
#
# COMPACT_ATOMS: atom_id res chain seq x y z
N MET A 1 -61.10 44.59 26.37
CA MET A 1 -60.34 43.99 27.49
C MET A 1 -59.93 42.54 27.23
N LEU A 2 -60.81 41.67 26.72
CA LEU A 2 -60.49 40.25 26.46
C LEU A 2 -59.30 40.03 25.49
N ALA A 3 -59.21 40.81 24.40
CA ALA A 3 -58.13 40.69 23.41
C ALA A 3 -56.74 41.12 23.95
N LEU A 4 -56.69 42.08 24.87
CA LEU A 4 -55.46 42.50 25.55
C LEU A 4 -54.99 41.44 26.56
N ALA A 5 -55.93 40.76 27.24
CA ALA A 5 -55.62 39.67 28.16
C ALA A 5 -55.09 38.42 27.42
N LEU A 6 -55.67 38.09 26.27
CA LEU A 6 -55.21 36.98 25.41
C LEU A 6 -53.81 37.21 24.82
N GLY A 7 -53.50 38.44 24.40
CA GLY A 7 -52.16 38.80 23.90
C GLY A 7 -51.08 38.74 24.98
N SER A 8 -51.40 39.13 26.22
CA SER A 8 -50.47 39.03 27.35
C SER A 8 -50.26 37.59 27.81
N ALA A 9 -51.32 36.77 27.83
CA ALA A 9 -51.21 35.34 28.17
C ALA A 9 -50.38 34.56 27.14
N MET A 10 -50.54 34.84 25.84
CA MET A 10 -49.76 34.20 24.77
C MET A 10 -48.27 34.59 24.83
N LYS A 11 -47.96 35.84 25.18
CA LYS A 11 -46.57 36.27 25.43
C LYS A 11 -45.97 35.56 26.64
N VAL A 12 -46.72 35.42 27.74
CA VAL A 12 -46.25 34.69 28.93
C VAL A 12 -46.03 33.21 28.62
N ILE A 13 -46.89 32.57 27.82
CA ILE A 13 -46.71 31.18 27.38
C ILE A 13 -45.48 31.05 26.48
N LEU A 14 -45.25 31.99 25.55
CA LEU A 14 -44.04 31.99 24.71
C LEU A 14 -42.76 32.25 25.53
N TYR A 15 -42.82 33.12 26.54
CA TYR A 15 -41.70 33.35 27.46
C TYR A 15 -41.44 32.12 28.34
N LEU A 16 -42.48 31.49 28.89
CA LEU A 16 -42.34 30.27 29.67
C LEU A 16 -41.87 29.09 28.81
N ALA A 17 -42.33 28.98 27.56
CA ALA A 17 -41.83 27.99 26.61
C ALA A 17 -40.38 28.25 26.23
N ALA A 18 -39.97 29.51 26.03
CA ALA A 18 -38.58 29.88 25.78
C ALA A 18 -37.68 29.64 27.00
N ILE A 19 -38.16 29.88 28.22
CA ILE A 19 -37.46 29.57 29.47
C ILE A 19 -37.39 28.05 29.67
N LEU A 20 -38.45 27.30 29.37
CA LEU A 20 -38.44 25.84 29.38
C LEU A 20 -37.45 25.30 28.33
N TRP A 21 -37.37 25.91 27.15
CA TRP A 21 -36.40 25.58 26.10
C TRP A 21 -34.96 25.88 26.54
N LEU A 22 -34.74 27.01 27.22
CA LEU A 22 -33.44 27.37 27.83
C LEU A 22 -33.06 26.45 29.00
N CYS A 23 -34.04 25.91 29.74
CA CYS A 23 -33.82 24.93 30.81
C CYS A 23 -33.73 23.49 30.32
N LEU A 24 -34.05 23.21 29.05
CA LEU A 24 -33.98 21.88 28.42
C LEU A 24 -32.75 21.71 27.51
N ALA A 25 -31.89 22.73 27.39
CA ALA A 25 -30.58 22.53 26.81
C ALA A 25 -29.79 21.58 27.73
N GLU A 26 -29.73 20.31 27.34
CA GLU A 26 -28.93 19.30 28.03
C GLU A 26 -27.49 19.79 28.06
N GLU A 27 -26.93 20.02 29.26
CA GLU A 27 -25.56 20.47 29.37
C GLU A 27 -24.63 19.42 28.75
N PRO A 28 -23.57 19.84 28.03
CA PRO A 28 -22.60 18.90 27.48
C PRO A 28 -22.07 17.98 28.58
N GLN A 29 -22.00 16.68 28.28
CA GLN A 29 -21.48 15.68 29.20
C GLN A 29 -20.08 16.08 29.66
N ARG A 30 -19.90 16.09 30.98
CA ARG A 30 -18.61 16.34 31.63
C ARG A 30 -17.91 15.03 31.98
N PHE A 31 -16.59 15.07 31.95
CA PHE A 31 -15.70 13.94 32.22
C PHE A 31 -14.77 14.23 33.41
N ASP A 32 -15.27 14.96 34.42
CA ASP A 32 -14.47 15.36 35.57
C ASP A 32 -13.91 14.14 36.31
N ASN A 33 -12.59 14.08 36.44
CA ASN A 33 -11.85 12.99 37.10
C ASN A 33 -11.99 11.61 36.43
N PHE A 34 -12.52 11.55 35.19
CA PHE A 34 -12.39 10.35 34.38
C PHE A 34 -10.92 10.13 34.06
N LYS A 35 -10.46 8.89 34.16
CA LYS A 35 -9.07 8.50 33.94
C LYS A 35 -8.96 7.59 32.74
N VAL A 36 -7.88 7.73 31.98
CA VAL A 36 -7.53 6.75 30.93
C VAL A 36 -6.39 5.88 31.44
N TYR A 37 -6.66 4.59 31.51
CA TYR A 37 -5.69 3.55 31.89
C TYR A 37 -5.19 2.84 30.65
N GLN A 38 -3.88 2.62 30.58
CA GLN A 38 -3.25 1.75 29.61
C GLN A 38 -2.93 0.40 30.25
N VAL A 39 -3.37 -0.68 29.61
CA VAL A 39 -3.07 -2.06 29.99
C VAL A 39 -2.48 -2.82 28.81
N VAL A 40 -1.71 -3.89 29.08
CA VAL A 40 -1.14 -4.75 28.02
C VAL A 40 -1.49 -6.21 28.31
N PRO A 41 -2.46 -6.82 27.62
CA PRO A 41 -2.80 -8.22 27.82
C PRO A 41 -1.72 -9.11 27.20
N THR A 42 -0.93 -9.78 28.05
CA THR A 42 0.11 -10.74 27.65
C THR A 42 -0.32 -12.20 27.64
N THR A 43 -1.53 -12.50 28.10
CA THR A 43 -2.10 -13.87 28.14
C THR A 43 -3.51 -13.89 27.56
N THR A 44 -3.96 -15.06 27.10
CA THR A 44 -5.34 -15.24 26.63
C THR A 44 -6.36 -14.90 27.72
N SER A 45 -6.07 -15.19 28.99
CA SER A 45 -6.94 -14.83 30.11
C SER A 45 -7.04 -13.32 30.30
N HIS A 46 -5.94 -12.57 30.13
CA HIS A 46 -6.00 -11.10 30.15
C HIS A 46 -6.85 -10.58 29.00
N LEU A 47 -6.65 -11.10 27.79
CA LEU A 47 -7.42 -10.69 26.62
C LEU A 47 -8.91 -10.98 26.79
N GLN A 48 -9.27 -12.14 27.33
CA GLN A 48 -10.65 -12.50 27.62
C GLN A 48 -11.29 -11.55 28.64
N LEU A 49 -10.59 -11.22 29.73
CA LEU A 49 -11.05 -10.23 30.70
C LEU A 49 -11.33 -8.87 30.04
N LEU A 50 -10.43 -8.40 29.18
CA LEU A 50 -10.62 -7.12 28.49
C LEU A 50 -11.80 -7.15 27.51
N HIS A 51 -12.02 -8.25 26.78
CA HIS A 51 -13.21 -8.39 25.93
C HIS A 51 -14.52 -8.45 26.74
N GLU A 52 -14.51 -9.01 27.95
CA GLU A 52 -15.67 -8.95 28.84
C GLU A 52 -15.98 -7.50 29.27
N LEU A 53 -14.93 -6.73 29.61
CA LEU A 53 -15.07 -5.31 29.94
C LEU A 53 -15.49 -4.44 28.75
N GLU A 54 -15.04 -4.75 27.54
CA GLU A 54 -15.40 -4.03 26.31
C GLU A 54 -16.90 -4.13 25.99
N ASN A 55 -17.56 -5.18 26.48
CA ASN A 55 -19.01 -5.35 26.35
C ASN A 55 -19.81 -4.66 27.46
N ASP A 56 -19.14 -4.12 28.49
CA ASP A 56 -19.75 -3.38 29.59
C ASP A 56 -19.76 -1.88 29.28
N VAL A 57 -20.96 -1.31 29.23
CA VAL A 57 -21.22 0.12 28.93
C VAL A 57 -20.58 1.10 29.92
N ASN A 58 -20.10 0.60 31.07
CA ASN A 58 -19.40 1.41 32.08
C ASN A 58 -17.95 1.74 31.71
N TYR A 59 -17.37 1.07 30.71
CA TYR A 59 -15.98 1.29 30.28
C TYR A 59 -15.95 1.77 28.84
N ASN A 60 -15.20 2.83 28.57
CA ASN A 60 -15.05 3.35 27.21
C ASN A 60 -13.66 3.01 26.68
N PHE A 61 -13.60 2.11 25.71
CA PHE A 61 -12.35 1.68 25.08
C PHE A 61 -11.94 2.70 24.02
N TRP A 62 -10.73 3.22 24.16
CA TRP A 62 -10.11 4.13 23.19
C TRP A 62 -9.32 3.35 22.15
N THR A 63 -8.70 2.25 22.54
CA THR A 63 -8.13 1.25 21.62
C THR A 63 -8.66 -0.14 21.95
N GLU A 64 -8.73 -0.99 20.94
CA GLU A 64 -9.32 -2.32 21.02
C GLU A 64 -8.36 -3.34 21.64
N ALA A 65 -8.92 -4.36 22.28
CA ALA A 65 -8.13 -5.35 22.99
C ALA A 65 -7.45 -6.34 22.03
N ALA A 66 -6.11 -6.39 22.07
CA ALA A 66 -5.31 -7.34 21.32
C ALA A 66 -4.07 -7.78 22.10
N LEU A 67 -3.66 -9.05 21.92
CA LEU A 67 -2.54 -9.64 22.67
C LEU A 67 -1.24 -8.87 22.41
N ASN A 68 -0.49 -8.60 23.48
CA ASN A 68 0.79 -7.88 23.49
C ASN A 68 0.73 -6.44 22.93
N ARG A 69 -0.46 -5.85 22.86
CA ARG A 69 -0.67 -4.46 22.44
C ARG A 69 -1.23 -3.65 23.60
N HIS A 70 -1.02 -2.34 23.59
CA HIS A 70 -1.60 -1.49 24.63
C HIS A 70 -3.10 -1.29 24.36
N VAL A 71 -3.88 -1.30 25.44
CA VAL A 71 -5.33 -1.07 25.42
C VAL A 71 -5.60 0.11 26.34
N ASP A 72 -6.14 1.17 25.78
CA ASP A 72 -6.42 2.41 26.49
C ASP A 72 -7.91 2.45 26.83
N ILE A 73 -8.23 2.55 28.12
CA ILE A 73 -9.59 2.42 28.66
C ILE A 73 -9.90 3.63 29.53
N MET A 74 -10.89 4.41 29.14
CA MET A 74 -11.42 5.49 29.95
C MET A 74 -12.43 4.95 30.97
N VAL A 75 -12.20 5.28 32.24
CA VAL A 75 -12.94 4.79 33.40
C VAL A 75 -13.46 5.97 34.21
N SER A 76 -14.75 5.90 34.60
CA SER A 76 -15.37 6.92 35.43
C SER A 76 -14.87 6.86 36.88
N PRO A 77 -14.97 7.97 37.65
CA PRO A 77 -14.62 7.98 39.07
C PRO A 77 -15.34 6.92 39.89
N GLU A 78 -16.60 6.64 39.56
CA GLU A 78 -17.45 5.66 40.24
C GLU A 78 -16.99 4.22 39.98
N GLN A 79 -16.48 3.94 38.78
CA GLN A 79 -16.04 2.60 38.37
C GLN A 79 -14.57 2.32 38.70
N LYS A 80 -13.81 3.36 39.02
CA LYS A 80 -12.37 3.29 39.28
C LYS A 80 -11.98 2.15 40.23
N TYR A 81 -12.62 2.08 41.41
CA TYR A 81 -12.26 1.08 42.43
C TYR A 81 -12.54 -0.36 41.97
N ILE A 82 -13.66 -0.56 41.27
CA ILE A 82 -14.04 -1.87 40.74
C ILE A 82 -13.04 -2.29 39.65
N PHE A 83 -12.74 -1.38 38.72
CA PHE A 83 -11.78 -1.60 37.64
C PHE A 83 -10.39 -1.96 38.17
N GLU A 84 -9.83 -1.17 39.08
CA GLU A 84 -8.50 -1.42 39.64
C GLU A 84 -8.41 -2.77 40.38
N ASN A 85 -9.48 -3.19 41.07
CA ASN A 85 -9.54 -4.50 41.71
C ASN A 85 -9.67 -5.65 40.70
N LEU A 86 -10.41 -5.47 39.60
CA LEU A 86 -10.51 -6.46 38.53
C LEU A 86 -9.15 -6.68 37.87
N LEU A 87 -8.44 -5.59 37.56
CA LEU A 87 -7.08 -5.64 37.04
C LEU A 87 -6.13 -6.34 38.01
N HIS A 88 -6.16 -5.98 39.30
CA HIS A 88 -5.33 -6.62 40.32
C HIS A 88 -5.61 -8.13 40.44
N SER A 89 -6.89 -8.51 40.49
CA SER A 89 -7.32 -9.91 40.59
C SER A 89 -6.95 -10.73 39.35
N GLY A 90 -6.98 -10.08 38.17
CA GLY A 90 -6.53 -10.65 36.90
C GLY A 90 -5.02 -10.64 36.70
N ASN A 91 -4.23 -10.15 37.67
CA ASN A 91 -2.78 -9.95 37.56
C ASN A 91 -2.37 -9.11 36.33
N LEU A 92 -3.22 -8.13 35.96
CA LEU A 92 -3.01 -7.22 34.85
C LEU A 92 -2.56 -5.85 35.38
N THR A 93 -1.34 -5.45 35.03
CA THR A 93 -0.80 -4.15 35.43
C THR A 93 -1.32 -3.05 34.51
N SER A 94 -1.72 -1.92 35.09
CA SER A 94 -2.11 -0.71 34.34
C SER A 94 -1.19 0.48 34.62
N LYS A 95 -1.12 1.40 33.67
CA LYS A 95 -0.55 2.74 33.81
C LYS A 95 -1.65 3.79 33.60
N VAL A 96 -1.73 4.82 34.43
CA VAL A 96 -2.60 5.97 34.15
C VAL A 96 -1.93 6.85 33.09
N LEU A 97 -2.59 7.05 31.95
CA LEU A 97 -2.14 7.95 30.88
C LEU A 97 -2.68 9.37 31.08
N ILE A 98 -3.98 9.46 31.38
CA ILE A 98 -4.70 10.72 31.54
C ILE A 98 -5.37 10.69 32.90
N ASP A 99 -5.03 11.64 33.77
CA ASP A 99 -5.52 11.69 35.14
C ASP A 99 -6.90 12.34 35.26
N ASN A 100 -7.20 13.28 34.35
CA ASN A 100 -8.47 13.98 34.29
C ASN A 100 -8.79 14.34 32.83
N VAL A 101 -9.68 13.56 32.20
CA VAL A 101 -10.09 13.77 30.80
C VAL A 101 -10.70 15.16 30.59
N GLN A 102 -11.45 15.69 31.56
CA GLN A 102 -12.07 17.01 31.43
C GLN A 102 -11.05 18.15 31.30
N GLU A 103 -9.86 18.03 31.87
CA GLU A 103 -8.81 19.06 31.73
C GLU A 103 -8.33 19.17 30.28
N LEU A 104 -8.14 18.04 29.60
CA LEU A 104 -7.79 18.03 28.18
C LEU A 104 -8.91 18.60 27.31
N ILE A 105 -10.18 18.29 27.61
CA ILE A 105 -11.34 18.90 26.93
C ILE A 105 -11.37 20.42 27.12
N ASN A 106 -11.04 20.92 28.32
CA ASN A 106 -11.01 22.36 28.59
C ASN A 106 -9.88 23.07 27.82
N ILE A 107 -8.73 22.41 27.65
CA ILE A 107 -7.59 22.91 26.84
C ILE A 107 -7.97 22.94 25.37
N GLU A 108 -8.62 21.88 24.88
CA GLU A 108 -9.14 21.80 23.52
C GLU A 108 -10.15 22.92 23.25
N ARG A 109 -11.16 23.11 24.11
CA ARG A 109 -12.28 24.04 23.91
C ARG A 109 -12.04 25.45 24.48
N ASN A 110 -10.81 25.95 24.41
CA ASN A 110 -10.47 27.26 24.96
C ASN A 110 -11.19 28.40 24.20
N PRO A 111 -12.19 29.10 24.80
CA PRO A 111 -12.97 30.12 24.10
C PRO A 111 -12.16 31.36 23.75
N ALA A 112 -10.97 31.54 24.35
CA ALA A 112 -10.07 32.64 24.01
C ALA A 112 -9.25 32.38 22.74
N ARG A 113 -9.27 31.16 22.19
CA ARG A 113 -8.52 30.83 20.97
C ARG A 113 -9.19 31.44 19.74
N PRO A 114 -8.43 32.07 18.83
CA PRO A 114 -8.95 32.43 17.51
C PRO A 114 -9.43 31.17 16.77
N ARG A 115 -10.68 31.19 16.32
CA ARG A 115 -11.25 30.10 15.49
C ARG A 115 -10.89 30.29 14.02
N GLU A 116 -9.59 30.38 13.76
CA GLU A 116 -9.07 30.35 12.40
C GLU A 116 -8.92 28.89 11.94
N LEU A 117 -9.13 28.67 10.64
CA LEU A 117 -8.94 27.35 10.03
C LEU A 117 -7.50 26.87 10.29
N PHE A 118 -7.36 25.60 10.69
CA PHE A 118 -6.08 24.94 11.08
C PHE A 118 -5.45 25.38 12.40
N SER A 119 -6.00 26.38 13.09
CA SER A 119 -5.57 26.77 14.44
C SER A 119 -6.47 26.22 15.54
N ASP A 120 -7.66 25.73 15.18
CA ASP A 120 -8.61 25.11 16.09
C ASP A 120 -9.47 24.06 15.39
N TYR A 121 -10.12 23.20 16.17
CA TYR A 121 -11.10 22.24 15.65
C TYR A 121 -12.40 22.95 15.27
N GLN A 122 -12.81 22.81 14.01
CA GLN A 122 -13.98 23.46 13.46
C GLN A 122 -15.25 22.65 13.71
N THR A 123 -16.36 23.33 13.93
CA THR A 123 -17.70 22.70 13.91
C THR A 123 -18.07 22.27 12.49
N LEU A 124 -19.08 21.39 12.36
CA LEU A 124 -19.56 20.95 11.05
C LEU A 124 -20.01 22.12 10.16
N ASP A 125 -20.71 23.09 10.74
CA ASP A 125 -21.21 24.26 10.01
C ASP A 125 -20.06 25.14 9.50
N GLU A 126 -19.02 25.37 10.33
CA GLU A 126 -17.81 26.09 9.92
C GLU A 126 -17.09 25.37 8.76
N ILE A 127 -16.98 24.02 8.81
CA ILE A 127 -16.43 23.22 7.70
C ILE A 127 -17.30 23.36 6.44
N HIS A 128 -18.62 23.21 6.56
CA HIS A 128 -19.54 23.30 5.42
C HIS A 128 -19.54 24.68 4.78
N ASP A 129 -19.54 25.74 5.58
CA ASP A 129 -19.49 27.12 5.08
C ASP A 129 -18.15 27.41 4.41
N TRP A 130 -17.04 26.86 4.94
CA TRP A 130 -15.76 26.91 4.26
C TRP A 130 -15.77 26.18 2.91
N LEU A 131 -16.30 24.96 2.83
CA LEU A 131 -16.44 24.23 1.55
C LEU A 131 -17.26 25.01 0.52
N LYS A 132 -18.39 25.62 0.92
CA LYS A 132 -19.20 26.48 0.05
C LYS A 132 -18.42 27.71 -0.44
N SER A 133 -17.58 28.28 0.43
CA SER A 133 -16.72 29.41 0.05
C SER A 133 -15.67 29.02 -0.99
N LEU A 134 -15.18 27.77 -0.97
CA LEU A 134 -14.19 27.28 -1.94
C LEU A 134 -14.78 27.15 -3.34
N GLU A 135 -16.02 26.69 -3.49
CA GLU A 135 -16.70 26.63 -4.79
C GLU A 135 -16.80 28.02 -5.43
N SER A 136 -17.08 29.04 -4.62
CA SER A 136 -17.12 30.44 -5.08
C SER A 136 -15.72 30.97 -5.44
N LYS A 137 -14.71 30.67 -4.60
CA LYS A 137 -13.33 31.16 -4.76
C LYS A 137 -12.59 30.50 -5.92
N TYR A 138 -12.83 29.22 -6.17
CA TYR A 138 -12.17 28.40 -7.19
C TYR A 138 -13.17 27.91 -8.24
N SER A 139 -14.01 28.84 -8.72
CA SER A 139 -15.06 28.56 -9.72
C SER A 139 -14.51 27.83 -10.94
N GLY A 140 -15.13 26.69 -11.26
CA GLY A 140 -14.75 25.83 -12.38
C GLY A 140 -13.74 24.73 -12.04
N ILE A 141 -13.06 24.83 -10.90
CA ILE A 141 -12.15 23.81 -10.37
C ILE A 141 -12.83 23.02 -9.26
N VAL A 142 -13.49 23.71 -8.33
CA VAL A 142 -14.19 23.12 -7.19
C VAL A 142 -15.69 23.09 -7.46
N LYS A 143 -16.33 21.96 -7.16
CA LYS A 143 -17.79 21.80 -7.13
C LYS A 143 -18.22 21.14 -5.84
N LEU A 144 -19.28 21.62 -5.22
CA LEU A 144 -19.90 20.94 -4.09
C LEU A 144 -20.53 19.61 -4.56
N ILE A 145 -20.37 18.58 -3.74
CA ILE A 145 -20.96 17.26 -3.94
C ILE A 145 -21.55 16.77 -2.63
N VAL A 146 -22.58 15.93 -2.73
CA VAL A 146 -23.25 15.32 -1.58
C VAL A 146 -23.13 13.82 -1.72
N GLY A 147 -22.40 13.20 -0.79
CA GLY A 147 -22.21 11.75 -0.72
C GLY A 147 -23.41 11.03 -0.11
N GLY A 148 -24.37 11.79 0.43
CA GLY A 148 -25.57 11.25 1.05
C GLY A 148 -26.16 12.18 2.11
N GLU A 149 -27.10 11.63 2.87
CA GLU A 149 -27.75 12.29 4.01
C GLU A 149 -27.66 11.37 5.23
N SER A 150 -27.41 11.96 6.40
CA SER A 150 -27.35 11.24 7.67
C SER A 150 -28.73 10.96 8.25
N TYR A 151 -28.78 10.17 9.33
CA TYR A 151 -30.04 9.81 9.97
C TYR A 151 -30.85 11.04 10.45
N GLU A 152 -30.19 12.07 10.97
CA GLU A 152 -30.79 13.32 11.44
C GLU A 152 -30.92 14.38 10.33
N GLY A 153 -30.70 14.01 9.06
CA GLY A 153 -31.00 14.85 7.90
C GLY A 153 -29.89 15.82 7.49
N ARG A 154 -28.64 15.59 7.89
CA ARG A 154 -27.50 16.42 7.50
C ARG A 154 -26.83 15.86 6.25
N GLN A 155 -26.41 16.73 5.35
CA GLN A 155 -25.67 16.32 4.17
C GLN A 155 -24.29 15.79 4.56
N ILE A 156 -23.88 14.68 3.96
CA ILE A 156 -22.47 14.28 3.86
C ILE A 156 -21.87 15.14 2.74
N LEU A 157 -21.50 16.37 3.10
CA LEU A 157 -21.04 17.38 2.16
C LEU A 157 -19.54 17.22 1.90
N GLY A 158 -19.16 17.27 0.62
CA GLY A 158 -17.77 17.25 0.19
C GLY A 158 -17.57 18.14 -1.03
N VAL A 159 -16.38 18.03 -1.62
CA VAL A 159 -16.04 18.71 -2.86
C VAL A 159 -15.48 17.75 -3.90
N HIS A 160 -15.84 18.00 -5.15
CA HIS A 160 -15.14 17.49 -6.31
C HIS A 160 -14.17 18.58 -6.82
N VAL A 161 -12.87 18.27 -6.83
CA VAL A 161 -11.80 19.16 -7.31
C VAL A 161 -11.20 18.58 -8.58
N SER A 162 -11.34 19.30 -9.69
CA SER A 162 -10.79 18.90 -10.99
C SER A 162 -10.08 20.08 -11.64
N PHE A 163 -8.76 19.95 -11.82
CA PHE A 163 -7.95 20.98 -12.49
C PHE A 163 -7.96 20.83 -14.01
N LYS A 164 -8.20 19.62 -14.51
CA LYS A 164 -8.23 19.31 -15.94
C LYS A 164 -9.06 18.04 -16.22
N PRO A 165 -9.70 17.95 -17.39
CA PRO A 165 -10.53 16.79 -17.72
C PRO A 165 -9.70 15.53 -17.98
N GLY A 166 -10.34 14.38 -17.77
CA GLY A 166 -9.79 13.06 -18.13
C GLY A 166 -8.83 12.46 -17.11
N ASN A 167 -8.76 13.04 -15.91
CA ASN A 167 -8.00 12.50 -14.80
C ASN A 167 -8.68 11.24 -14.23
N LYS A 168 -7.87 10.39 -13.58
CA LYS A 168 -8.39 9.33 -12.71
C LYS A 168 -8.94 9.93 -11.42
N ALA A 169 -9.92 9.28 -10.79
CA ALA A 169 -10.50 9.75 -9.55
C ALA A 169 -9.69 9.27 -8.33
N ALA A 170 -9.56 10.13 -7.33
CA ALA A 170 -9.06 9.79 -6.00
C ALA A 170 -10.05 10.28 -4.96
N MET A 171 -10.31 9.48 -3.93
CA MET A 171 -11.19 9.83 -2.84
C MET A 171 -10.42 9.92 -1.52
N ILE A 172 -10.69 10.97 -0.76
CA ILE A 172 -10.19 11.19 0.60
C ILE A 172 -11.39 11.39 1.50
N GLU A 173 -11.46 10.65 2.60
CA GLU A 173 -12.48 10.85 3.61
C GLU A 173 -11.90 10.83 5.03
N GLY A 174 -12.58 11.52 5.93
CA GLY A 174 -12.31 11.47 7.35
C GLY A 174 -13.58 11.67 8.16
N GLY A 175 -13.44 11.59 9.48
CA GLY A 175 -14.53 11.85 10.42
C GLY A 175 -15.64 10.81 10.34
N ILE A 176 -15.30 9.57 9.95
CA ILE A 176 -16.21 8.42 10.03
C ILE A 176 -16.54 8.10 11.49
N HIS A 177 -15.56 8.22 12.39
CA HIS A 177 -15.76 8.22 13.83
C HIS A 177 -15.76 9.65 14.38
N ALA A 178 -16.82 9.97 15.13
CA ALA A 178 -17.12 11.35 15.50
C ALA A 178 -16.09 12.01 16.44
N ARG A 179 -15.48 11.25 17.36
CA ARG A 179 -14.51 11.76 18.34
C ARG A 179 -13.12 12.05 17.79
N GLU A 180 -12.83 11.64 16.56
CA GLU A 180 -11.49 11.69 15.94
C GLU A 180 -11.27 13.04 15.26
N TRP A 181 -11.30 14.13 16.03
CA TRP A 181 -11.36 15.50 15.50
C TRP A 181 -10.14 15.95 14.68
N ILE A 182 -9.00 15.27 14.81
CA ILE A 182 -7.83 15.53 13.97
C ILE A 182 -8.07 15.14 12.51
N THR A 183 -8.95 14.19 12.23
CA THR A 183 -9.14 13.68 10.87
C THR A 183 -9.85 14.71 9.96
N PRO A 184 -10.99 15.34 10.34
CA PRO A 184 -11.57 16.40 9.50
C PRO A 184 -10.62 17.60 9.37
N ALA A 185 -9.85 17.93 10.42
CA ALA A 185 -8.87 19.00 10.38
C ALA A 185 -7.75 18.71 9.36
N THR A 186 -7.20 17.49 9.34
CA THR A 186 -6.19 17.08 8.35
C THR A 186 -6.75 16.98 6.94
N VAL A 187 -7.98 16.46 6.76
CA VAL A 187 -8.61 16.36 5.43
C VAL A 187 -8.88 17.75 4.84
N THR A 188 -9.37 18.70 5.65
CA THR A 188 -9.53 20.10 5.20
C THR A 188 -8.20 20.77 4.90
N TYR A 189 -7.13 20.45 5.64
CA TYR A 189 -5.79 20.95 5.36
C TYR A 189 -5.25 20.44 4.02
N ILE A 190 -5.37 19.14 3.73
CA ILE A 190 -4.97 18.57 2.43
C ILE A 190 -5.71 19.26 1.28
N LEU A 191 -7.03 19.45 1.42
CA LEU A 191 -7.83 20.16 0.43
C LEU A 191 -7.37 21.61 0.22
N ASP A 192 -7.10 22.34 1.29
CA ASP A 192 -6.57 23.71 1.17
C ASP A 192 -5.23 23.70 0.44
N GLN A 193 -4.29 22.82 0.80
CA GLN A 193 -2.99 22.73 0.14
C GLN A 193 -3.11 22.34 -1.33
N PHE A 194 -4.06 21.47 -1.69
CA PHE A 194 -4.36 21.17 -3.09
C PHE A 194 -4.95 22.34 -3.86
N LEU A 195 -5.45 23.40 -3.22
CA LEU A 195 -6.00 24.58 -3.89
C LEU A 195 -5.09 25.81 -3.81
N SER A 196 -4.31 25.94 -2.73
CA SER A 196 -3.61 27.17 -2.35
C SER A 196 -2.09 27.07 -2.48
N SER A 197 -1.51 25.86 -2.35
CA SER A 197 -0.07 25.70 -2.32
C SER A 197 0.59 26.07 -3.64
N THR A 198 1.77 26.68 -3.57
CA THR A 198 2.63 26.95 -4.73
C THR A 198 3.77 25.93 -4.87
N ASP A 199 3.83 24.92 -3.99
CA ASP A 199 4.84 23.88 -4.04
C ASP A 199 4.63 22.99 -5.29
N PRO A 200 5.63 22.85 -6.18
CA PRO A 200 5.48 22.07 -7.41
C PRO A 200 5.11 20.60 -7.19
N ALA A 201 5.57 19.96 -6.11
CA ALA A 201 5.26 18.56 -5.82
C ALA A 201 3.79 18.42 -5.37
N ILE A 202 3.31 19.34 -4.52
CA ILE A 202 1.89 19.36 -4.12
C ILE A 202 1.01 19.65 -5.33
N ARG A 203 1.37 20.65 -6.15
CA ARG A 203 0.64 20.99 -7.38
C ARG A 203 0.55 19.81 -8.35
N ALA A 204 1.65 19.10 -8.56
CA ALA A 204 1.70 17.96 -9.47
C ALA A 204 0.70 16.86 -9.08
N VAL A 205 0.63 16.54 -7.78
CA VAL A 205 -0.34 15.57 -7.25
C VAL A 205 -1.76 16.12 -7.33
N ALA A 206 -2.00 17.36 -6.88
CA ALA A 206 -3.31 18.00 -6.93
C ALA A 206 -3.89 17.99 -8.36
N GLU A 207 -3.07 18.21 -9.38
CA GLU A 207 -3.48 18.27 -10.79
C GLU A 207 -3.50 16.90 -11.50
N SER A 208 -3.03 15.82 -10.87
CA SER A 208 -2.97 14.48 -11.49
C SER A 208 -4.25 13.67 -11.32
N ARG A 209 -5.16 14.09 -10.45
CA ARG A 209 -6.42 13.39 -10.15
C ARG A 209 -7.62 14.33 -10.12
N ASP A 210 -8.79 13.72 -10.26
CA ASP A 210 -10.08 14.31 -9.88
C ASP A 210 -10.36 13.90 -8.45
N TRP A 211 -10.35 14.86 -7.53
CA TRP A 211 -10.42 14.58 -6.09
C TRP A 211 -11.84 14.67 -5.57
N TYR A 212 -12.27 13.66 -4.83
CA TYR A 212 -13.52 13.61 -4.10
C TYR A 212 -13.18 13.64 -2.61
N ILE A 213 -13.38 14.78 -1.96
CA ILE A 213 -12.90 15.00 -0.59
C ILE A 213 -14.09 15.25 0.34
N PHE A 214 -14.24 14.40 1.35
CA PHE A 214 -15.30 14.48 2.37
C PHE A 214 -14.68 14.63 3.77
N PRO A 215 -14.67 15.84 4.35
CA PRO A 215 -14.09 16.05 5.67
C PRO A 215 -14.77 15.30 6.83
N SER A 216 -16.08 15.07 6.73
CA SER A 216 -16.85 14.32 7.74
C SER A 216 -17.92 13.48 7.06
N ILE A 217 -17.81 12.16 7.17
CA ILE A 217 -18.83 11.22 6.64
C ILE A 217 -19.81 10.71 7.71
N ASN A 218 -19.62 11.12 8.97
CA ASN A 218 -20.57 10.92 10.06
C ASN A 218 -20.96 12.29 10.68
N PRO A 219 -21.72 13.12 9.95
CA PRO A 219 -22.00 14.50 10.37
C PRO A 219 -22.84 14.56 11.66
N ASP A 220 -23.75 13.61 11.88
CA ASP A 220 -24.57 13.60 13.10
C ASP A 220 -23.74 13.28 14.33
N GLY A 221 -22.90 12.24 14.25
CA GLY A 221 -21.96 11.92 15.31
C GLY A 221 -21.02 13.09 15.57
N TYR A 222 -20.47 13.71 14.51
CA TYR A 222 -19.55 14.83 14.65
C TYR A 222 -20.20 16.01 15.39
N VAL A 223 -21.41 16.43 15.00
CA VAL A 223 -22.18 17.45 15.72
C VAL A 223 -22.46 17.06 17.17
N TYR A 224 -22.83 15.79 17.41
CA TYR A 224 -23.06 15.28 18.76
C TYR A 224 -21.80 15.32 19.63
N SER A 225 -20.62 15.10 19.04
CA SER A 225 -19.34 15.22 19.75
C SER A 225 -18.98 16.65 20.13
N HIS A 226 -19.36 17.63 19.32
CA HIS A 226 -19.19 19.05 19.62
C HIS A 226 -20.15 19.55 20.70
N THR A 227 -21.41 19.11 20.63
CA THR A 227 -22.51 19.69 21.42
C THR A 227 -22.85 18.92 22.69
N THR A 228 -22.71 17.59 22.70
CA THR A 228 -23.28 16.74 23.75
C THR A 228 -22.25 15.84 24.41
N ASN A 229 -21.60 14.93 23.67
CA ASN A 229 -20.65 13.96 24.23
C ASN A 229 -19.37 13.90 23.39
N ARG A 230 -18.30 14.54 23.89
CA ARG A 230 -17.00 14.62 23.20
C ARG A 230 -16.37 13.26 22.86
N MET A 231 -16.71 12.20 23.60
CA MET A 231 -16.19 10.85 23.41
C MET A 231 -17.07 9.98 22.50
N TRP A 232 -18.12 10.55 21.88
CA TRP A 232 -19.00 9.81 20.97
C TRP A 232 -18.28 9.37 19.70
N ARG A 233 -18.43 8.09 19.33
CA ARG A 233 -17.79 7.49 18.15
C ARG A 233 -18.76 7.28 16.98
N LYS A 234 -19.92 6.69 17.27
CA LYS A 234 -20.85 6.08 16.32
C LYS A 234 -21.69 7.09 15.53
N THR A 235 -22.54 6.60 14.63
CA THR A 235 -23.66 7.35 14.03
C THR A 235 -24.74 7.69 15.08
N ARG A 236 -25.92 8.18 14.68
CA ARG A 236 -26.99 8.61 15.60
C ARG A 236 -28.35 7.91 15.42
N LYS A 237 -28.44 6.89 14.55
CA LYS A 237 -29.65 6.07 14.38
C LYS A 237 -30.05 5.37 15.69
N PRO A 238 -31.31 5.46 16.17
CA PRO A 238 -31.75 4.78 17.37
C PRO A 238 -31.99 3.28 17.12
N TYR A 239 -31.50 2.45 18.04
CA TYR A 239 -31.68 1.01 18.08
C TYR A 239 -32.44 0.60 19.35
N GLN A 240 -33.58 -0.06 19.19
CA GLN A 240 -34.39 -0.53 20.30
C GLN A 240 -33.78 -1.80 20.89
N VAL A 241 -33.40 -1.77 22.17
CA VAL A 241 -32.81 -2.93 22.86
C VAL A 241 -33.89 -3.76 23.55
N ASN A 242 -34.80 -3.09 24.26
CA ASN A 242 -35.98 -3.68 24.89
C ASN A 242 -37.09 -2.62 24.97
N ALA A 243 -38.25 -2.90 25.58
CA ALA A 243 -39.38 -1.95 25.62
C ALA A 243 -39.05 -0.56 26.22
N TRP A 244 -38.00 -0.44 27.03
CA TRP A 244 -37.66 0.76 27.80
C TRP A 244 -36.30 1.36 27.45
N THR A 245 -35.40 0.59 26.84
CA THR A 245 -34.02 0.98 26.57
C THR A 245 -33.77 1.15 25.07
N LYS A 246 -33.21 2.30 24.69
CA LYS A 246 -32.66 2.58 23.37
C LYS A 246 -31.17 2.86 23.49
N CYS A 247 -30.40 2.31 22.56
CA CYS A 247 -29.01 2.68 22.32
C CYS A 247 -28.93 3.36 20.94
N TYR A 248 -27.94 4.22 20.74
CA TYR A 248 -27.86 5.05 19.54
C TYR A 248 -26.58 4.75 18.77
N GLY A 249 -26.70 4.75 17.45
CA GLY A 249 -25.64 4.59 16.49
C GLY A 249 -25.12 3.17 16.33
N ALA A 250 -24.62 2.89 15.14
CA ALA A 250 -23.69 1.81 14.85
C ALA A 250 -22.29 2.39 14.55
N ASP A 251 -21.26 1.57 14.73
CA ASP A 251 -19.91 1.84 14.25
C ASP A 251 -19.93 1.84 12.72
N SER A 252 -19.77 3.02 12.14
CA SER A 252 -19.76 3.27 10.70
C SER A 252 -18.61 2.57 9.99
N ASN A 253 -17.52 2.20 10.68
CA ASN A 253 -16.43 1.40 10.13
C ASN A 253 -16.52 -0.09 10.49
N ARG A 254 -17.71 -0.56 10.87
CA ARG A 254 -18.11 -1.98 10.95
C ARG A 254 -19.36 -2.30 10.14
N ASN A 255 -19.90 -1.31 9.41
CA ASN A 255 -21.20 -1.39 8.76
C ASN A 255 -21.14 -1.69 7.26
N TRP A 256 -19.95 -1.84 6.65
CA TRP A 256 -19.81 -2.04 5.20
C TRP A 256 -20.02 -3.51 4.80
N ASP A 257 -20.60 -3.75 3.63
CA ASP A 257 -20.97 -5.10 3.15
C ASP A 257 -19.79 -5.84 2.51
N TYR A 258 -18.73 -6.07 3.29
CA TYR A 258 -17.60 -6.91 2.92
C TYR A 258 -17.08 -7.65 4.15
N HIS A 259 -17.23 -8.98 4.16
CA HIS A 259 -16.98 -9.84 5.32
C HIS A 259 -17.66 -9.32 6.61
N TRP A 260 -18.84 -8.72 6.50
CA TRP A 260 -19.54 -8.08 7.63
C TRP A 260 -19.73 -9.06 8.80
N MET A 261 -19.39 -8.62 10.02
CA MET A 261 -19.49 -9.40 11.26
C MET A 261 -18.59 -10.66 11.33
N GLU A 262 -17.56 -10.78 10.48
CA GLU A 262 -16.57 -11.87 10.55
C GLU A 262 -15.43 -11.63 11.55
N GLY A 263 -15.52 -10.60 12.40
CA GLY A 263 -14.59 -10.37 13.51
C GLY A 263 -14.45 -8.90 13.89
N GLY A 264 -14.04 -8.61 15.13
CA GLY A 264 -13.77 -7.24 15.60
C GLY A 264 -14.96 -6.29 15.63
N ALA A 265 -16.17 -6.84 15.65
CA ALA A 265 -17.42 -6.10 15.59
C ALA A 265 -18.42 -6.72 16.58
N SER A 266 -19.30 -5.89 17.14
CA SER A 266 -20.28 -6.31 18.13
C SER A 266 -21.69 -6.37 17.54
N ALA A 267 -22.49 -7.33 18.01
CA ALA A 267 -23.93 -7.38 17.76
C ALA A 267 -24.75 -6.63 18.84
N ASN A 268 -24.11 -6.14 19.90
CA ASN A 268 -24.77 -5.42 20.99
C ASN A 268 -24.99 -3.95 20.58
N PRO A 269 -26.24 -3.45 20.47
CA PRO A 269 -26.51 -2.06 20.06
C PRO A 269 -25.89 -0.98 20.95
N CYS A 270 -25.54 -1.32 22.19
CA CYS A 270 -24.94 -0.39 23.15
C CYS A 270 -23.41 -0.39 23.13
N SER A 271 -22.78 -1.32 22.40
CA SER A 271 -21.33 -1.34 22.21
C SER A 271 -20.88 -0.22 21.27
N ASP A 272 -19.68 0.31 21.50
CA ASP A 272 -19.04 1.29 20.61
C ASP A 272 -18.62 0.67 19.26
N THR A 273 -18.48 -0.66 19.18
CA THR A 273 -18.16 -1.41 17.94
C THR A 273 -19.40 -2.12 17.36
N PHE A 274 -20.60 -1.69 17.73
CA PHE A 274 -21.85 -2.26 17.20
C PHE A 274 -21.92 -2.14 15.68
N ALA A 275 -22.00 -3.26 14.96
CA ALA A 275 -21.92 -3.28 13.49
C ALA A 275 -23.21 -2.87 12.75
N GLY A 276 -24.28 -2.56 13.48
CA GLY A 276 -25.63 -2.37 12.92
C GLY A 276 -26.43 -3.67 12.87
N ASP A 277 -27.72 -3.58 12.50
CA ASP A 277 -28.61 -4.75 12.41
C ASP A 277 -28.44 -5.57 11.11
N LYS A 278 -27.73 -4.98 10.14
CA LYS A 278 -27.24 -5.59 8.89
C LYS A 278 -26.15 -4.70 8.29
N ALA A 279 -25.40 -5.21 7.32
CA ALA A 279 -24.54 -4.37 6.50
C ALA A 279 -25.34 -3.24 5.81
N PHE A 280 -24.76 -2.05 5.73
CA PHE A 280 -25.36 -0.81 5.22
C PHE A 280 -26.69 -0.46 5.89
N SER A 281 -26.80 -0.74 7.19
CA SER A 281 -27.96 -0.33 8.01
C SER A 281 -27.92 1.12 8.44
N GLU A 282 -26.74 1.74 8.44
CA GLU A 282 -26.55 3.18 8.61
C GLU A 282 -26.73 3.85 7.26
N ILE A 283 -27.58 4.88 7.21
CA ILE A 283 -27.87 5.59 5.96
C ILE A 283 -26.61 6.27 5.42
N GLU A 284 -25.72 6.73 6.30
CA GLU A 284 -24.46 7.39 5.98
C GLU A 284 -23.55 6.48 5.15
N THR A 285 -23.29 5.27 5.63
CA THR A 285 -22.44 4.29 4.94
C THR A 285 -23.08 3.77 3.66
N LYS A 286 -24.41 3.57 3.69
CA LYS A 286 -25.18 3.13 2.53
C LYS A 286 -25.12 4.16 1.39
N SER A 287 -25.45 5.42 1.67
CA SER A 287 -25.45 6.45 0.64
C SER A 287 -24.05 6.74 0.13
N LEU A 288 -23.04 6.69 1.01
CA LEU A 288 -21.65 6.90 0.61
C LEU A 288 -21.15 5.77 -0.29
N SER A 289 -21.53 4.51 -0.03
CA SER A 289 -21.18 3.39 -0.92
C SER A 289 -21.89 3.51 -2.28
N GLU A 290 -23.15 3.94 -2.30
CA GLU A 290 -23.88 4.28 -3.53
C GLU A 290 -23.17 5.39 -4.31
N PHE A 291 -22.68 6.44 -3.63
CA PHE A 291 -21.87 7.49 -4.24
C PHE A 291 -20.56 6.94 -4.81
N ILE A 292 -19.80 6.14 -4.05
CA ILE A 292 -18.53 5.54 -4.50
C ILE A 292 -18.76 4.69 -5.75
N ASN A 293 -19.85 3.91 -5.80
CA ASN A 293 -20.21 3.13 -6.98
C ASN A 293 -20.37 3.98 -8.25
N THR A 294 -20.83 5.24 -8.13
CA THR A 294 -20.96 6.15 -9.29
C THR A 294 -19.61 6.55 -9.90
N ILE A 295 -18.54 6.58 -9.09
CA ILE A 295 -17.19 6.96 -9.53
C ILE A 295 -16.23 5.76 -9.66
N ALA A 296 -16.64 4.57 -9.20
CA ALA A 296 -15.79 3.38 -9.05
C ALA A 296 -15.03 3.00 -10.33
N SER A 297 -15.65 3.13 -11.51
CA SER A 297 -15.01 2.82 -12.80
C SER A 297 -13.80 3.71 -13.11
N ASN A 298 -13.74 4.90 -12.52
CA ASN A 298 -12.63 5.83 -12.67
C ASN A 298 -11.79 5.99 -11.38
N LEU A 299 -12.24 5.42 -10.26
CA LEU A 299 -11.57 5.48 -8.97
C LEU A 299 -10.27 4.66 -9.00
N ASP A 300 -9.22 5.28 -8.48
CA ASP A 300 -7.84 4.79 -8.56
C ASP A 300 -7.16 4.77 -7.19
N VAL A 301 -7.57 5.68 -6.31
CA VAL A 301 -7.06 5.82 -4.95
C VAL A 301 -8.21 6.07 -3.97
N TYR A 302 -8.19 5.42 -2.81
CA TYR A 302 -9.08 5.66 -1.68
C TYR A 302 -8.26 5.76 -0.40
N LEU A 303 -8.28 6.92 0.26
CA LEU A 303 -7.60 7.17 1.53
C LEU A 303 -8.62 7.50 2.62
N SER A 304 -8.58 6.72 3.69
CA SER A 304 -9.43 6.88 4.88
C SER A 304 -8.58 7.41 6.04
N PHE A 305 -9.08 8.42 6.76
CA PHE A 305 -8.36 9.03 7.88
C PHE A 305 -9.10 8.81 9.21
N HIS A 306 -8.38 8.22 10.15
CA HIS A 306 -8.75 7.89 11.52
C HIS A 306 -7.74 8.46 12.53
N SER A 307 -8.04 8.37 13.82
CA SER A 307 -7.07 8.57 14.89
C SER A 307 -7.48 7.76 16.11
N TYR A 308 -6.58 7.32 16.98
CA TYR A 308 -5.14 7.55 17.00
C TYR A 308 -4.41 6.21 17.00
N SER A 309 -3.13 6.22 16.63
CA SER A 309 -2.13 5.16 16.92
C SER A 309 -0.86 5.32 16.08
N GLN A 310 -0.79 6.29 15.17
CA GLN A 310 0.31 6.45 14.22
C GLN A 310 0.52 5.20 13.35
N LEU A 311 -0.52 4.79 12.61
CA LEU A 311 -0.50 3.62 11.73
C LEU A 311 -0.84 4.00 10.29
N ILE A 312 -0.23 3.31 9.32
CA ILE A 312 -0.68 3.26 7.92
C ILE A 312 -1.12 1.83 7.64
N LEU A 313 -2.43 1.63 7.60
CA LEU A 313 -3.08 0.34 7.54
C LEU A 313 -3.46 -0.04 6.10
N LEU A 314 -3.26 -1.32 5.79
CA LEU A 314 -3.59 -1.94 4.52
C LEU A 314 -4.79 -2.91 4.70
N PRO A 315 -5.65 -3.06 3.68
CA PRO A 315 -6.64 -4.14 3.64
C PRO A 315 -5.95 -5.53 3.65
N PHE A 316 -6.61 -6.63 4.04
CA PHE A 316 -7.95 -6.67 4.61
C PHE A 316 -7.90 -6.80 6.14
N GLY A 317 -8.97 -6.40 6.83
CA GLY A 317 -9.14 -6.45 8.28
C GLY A 317 -9.90 -7.64 8.85
N HIS A 318 -10.68 -8.37 8.06
CA HIS A 318 -11.46 -9.51 8.55
C HIS A 318 -10.58 -10.70 9.01
N ARG A 319 -11.19 -11.64 9.76
CA ARG A 319 -10.50 -12.78 10.41
C ARG A 319 -9.80 -13.73 9.43
N GLY A 320 -10.13 -13.67 8.14
CA GLY A 320 -9.51 -14.54 7.13
C GLY A 320 -8.02 -14.28 6.94
N HIS A 321 -7.49 -13.13 7.39
CA HIS A 321 -6.11 -12.70 7.16
C HIS A 321 -5.72 -12.72 5.67
N GLU A 322 -6.72 -12.55 4.78
CA GLU A 322 -6.47 -12.39 3.36
C GLU A 322 -5.81 -11.03 3.10
N VAL A 323 -5.04 -10.95 2.03
CA VAL A 323 -4.38 -9.72 1.60
C VAL A 323 -4.71 -9.46 0.12
N PRO A 324 -4.80 -8.20 -0.32
CA PRO A 324 -5.09 -7.88 -1.71
C PRO A 324 -3.96 -8.35 -2.64
N GLU A 325 -4.28 -8.58 -3.91
CA GLU A 325 -3.32 -9.10 -4.90
C GLU A 325 -2.07 -8.22 -5.05
N ASN A 326 -2.20 -6.90 -4.84
CA ASN A 326 -1.12 -5.92 -4.89
C ASN A 326 -0.52 -5.58 -3.51
N ASN A 327 -0.69 -6.43 -2.48
CA ASN A 327 -0.24 -6.14 -1.11
C ASN A 327 1.26 -5.78 -1.00
N GLU A 328 2.15 -6.45 -1.74
CA GLU A 328 3.58 -6.15 -1.72
C GLU A 328 3.88 -4.71 -2.20
N GLN A 329 3.13 -4.24 -3.20
CA GLN A 329 3.20 -2.87 -3.69
C GLN A 329 2.67 -1.90 -2.64
N LEU A 330 1.50 -2.19 -2.05
CA LEU A 330 0.92 -1.36 -1.01
C LEU A 330 1.86 -1.23 0.19
N LEU A 331 2.51 -2.32 0.60
CA LEU A 331 3.42 -2.30 1.74
C LEU A 331 4.67 -1.45 1.45
N THR A 332 5.19 -1.53 0.22
CA THR A 332 6.34 -0.73 -0.22
C THR A 332 5.99 0.76 -0.25
N ILE A 333 4.88 1.13 -0.89
CA ILE A 333 4.42 2.52 -0.99
C ILE A 333 4.12 3.07 0.40
N GLY A 334 3.46 2.30 1.26
CA GLY A 334 3.14 2.68 2.64
C GLY A 334 4.40 2.93 3.48
N LYS A 335 5.43 2.06 3.38
CA LYS A 335 6.72 2.26 4.07
C LYS A 335 7.45 3.52 3.60
N ASN A 336 7.45 3.78 2.30
CA ASN A 336 8.05 5.00 1.75
C ASN A 336 7.26 6.26 2.16
N ALA A 337 5.93 6.15 2.27
CA ALA A 337 5.09 7.23 2.77
C ALA A 337 5.36 7.51 4.26
N ARG A 338 5.46 6.45 5.10
CA ARG A 338 5.90 6.55 6.50
C ARG A 338 7.25 7.26 6.60
N ASP A 339 8.24 6.85 5.80
CA ASP A 339 9.58 7.43 5.85
C ASP A 339 9.54 8.93 5.49
N LYS A 340 8.73 9.29 4.48
CA LYS A 340 8.54 10.69 4.10
C LYS A 340 7.83 11.53 5.18
N LEU A 341 6.80 10.97 5.83
CA LEU A 341 6.13 11.59 6.97
C LEU A 341 7.12 11.85 8.11
N ARG A 342 7.93 10.83 8.43
CA ARG A 342 8.92 10.88 9.51
C ARG A 342 9.97 11.98 9.31
N GLU A 343 10.36 12.28 8.07
CA GLU A 343 11.38 13.31 7.78
C GLU A 343 11.02 14.68 8.36
N ARG A 344 9.72 15.02 8.44
CA ARG A 344 9.29 16.38 8.83
C ARG A 344 9.47 16.65 10.32
N TYR A 345 8.97 15.76 11.19
CA TYR A 345 8.96 15.93 12.65
C TYR A 345 9.51 14.75 13.45
N GLY A 346 9.98 13.69 12.79
CA GLY A 346 10.47 12.48 13.44
C GLY A 346 9.37 11.56 13.97
N THR A 347 8.11 11.78 13.59
CA THR A 347 6.97 10.98 14.05
C THR A 347 7.03 9.59 13.44
N GLU A 348 7.06 8.57 14.29
CA GLU A 348 7.18 7.17 13.88
C GLU A 348 5.79 6.58 13.64
N TYR A 349 5.56 6.07 12.43
CA TYR A 349 4.36 5.31 12.11
C TYR A 349 4.70 3.84 11.85
N GLU A 350 3.81 2.92 12.20
CA GLU A 350 3.89 1.54 11.74
C GLU A 350 3.07 1.33 10.46
N VAL A 351 3.46 0.36 9.64
CA VAL A 351 2.78 0.04 8.37
C VAL A 351 2.52 -1.45 8.30
N GLY A 352 1.27 -1.84 8.05
CA GLY A 352 0.92 -3.25 7.87
C GLY A 352 -0.56 -3.50 7.62
N ASN A 353 -0.90 -4.75 7.37
CA ASN A 353 -2.29 -5.18 7.20
C ASN A 353 -3.04 -5.07 8.53
N ILE A 354 -4.32 -4.67 8.49
CA ILE A 354 -5.14 -4.37 9.68
C ILE A 354 -5.01 -5.44 10.80
N PRO A 355 -5.17 -6.76 10.57
CA PRO A 355 -5.16 -7.75 11.64
C PRO A 355 -3.81 -7.87 12.34
N GLU A 356 -2.73 -7.65 11.59
CA GLU A 356 -1.35 -7.76 12.07
C GLU A 356 -0.88 -6.47 12.73
N ALA A 357 -1.28 -5.32 12.17
CA ALA A 357 -0.83 -3.98 12.56
C ALA A 357 -1.72 -3.31 13.61
N ILE A 358 -2.99 -3.72 13.75
CA ILE A 358 -3.90 -3.25 14.81
C ILE A 358 -4.59 -4.44 15.50
N TYR A 359 -5.64 -5.00 14.89
CA TYR A 359 -6.42 -6.15 15.34
C TYR A 359 -7.41 -6.55 14.23
N VAL A 360 -8.04 -7.72 14.34
CA VAL A 360 -9.07 -8.16 13.37
C VAL A 360 -10.28 -7.24 13.44
N ALA A 361 -10.66 -6.61 12.33
CA ALA A 361 -11.80 -5.70 12.20
C ALA A 361 -12.52 -5.95 10.87
N SER A 362 -13.80 -6.32 10.91
CA SER A 362 -14.60 -6.62 9.71
C SER A 362 -15.64 -5.55 9.40
N GLY A 363 -16.09 -5.48 8.15
CA GLY A 363 -17.08 -4.50 7.70
C GLY A 363 -16.55 -3.06 7.64
N GLY A 364 -15.25 -2.89 7.39
CA GLY A 364 -14.61 -1.58 7.23
C GLY A 364 -14.70 -1.03 5.80
N SER A 365 -14.56 0.29 5.65
CA SER A 365 -14.69 0.98 4.36
C SER A 365 -13.60 0.57 3.37
N ILE A 366 -12.34 0.53 3.80
CA ILE A 366 -11.20 0.20 2.93
C ILE A 366 -11.25 -1.25 2.43
N ASP A 367 -11.73 -2.16 3.28
CA ASP A 367 -11.93 -3.56 2.94
C ASP A 367 -12.99 -3.71 1.85
N TRP A 368 -14.11 -2.99 1.99
CA TRP A 368 -15.16 -2.96 0.98
C TRP A 368 -14.67 -2.37 -0.34
N VAL A 369 -13.95 -1.24 -0.31
CA VAL A 369 -13.41 -0.62 -1.53
C VAL A 369 -12.41 -1.56 -2.22
N ALA A 370 -11.44 -2.11 -1.49
CA ALA A 370 -10.45 -3.02 -2.08
C ALA A 370 -11.06 -4.33 -2.58
N GLY A 371 -12.04 -4.87 -1.85
CA GLY A 371 -12.67 -6.15 -2.14
C GLY A 371 -13.66 -6.10 -3.30
N VAL A 372 -14.51 -5.07 -3.33
CA VAL A 372 -15.56 -4.89 -4.34
C VAL A 372 -15.03 -4.17 -5.58
N HIS A 373 -14.16 -3.18 -5.42
CA HIS A 373 -13.59 -2.37 -6.51
C HIS A 373 -12.12 -2.70 -6.74
N ARG A 374 -11.84 -3.91 -7.22
CA ARG A 374 -10.47 -4.42 -7.47
C ARG A 374 -9.62 -3.59 -8.45
N ASN A 375 -10.23 -2.61 -9.14
CA ASN A 375 -9.50 -1.65 -10.00
C ASN A 375 -8.85 -0.49 -9.22
N VAL A 376 -9.23 -0.27 -7.96
CA VAL A 376 -8.64 0.78 -7.12
C VAL A 376 -7.26 0.33 -6.67
N ARG A 377 -6.22 1.07 -7.10
CA ARG A 377 -4.82 0.64 -6.94
C ARG A 377 -4.26 0.93 -5.57
N LEU A 378 -4.58 2.08 -4.99
CA LEU A 378 -4.13 2.44 -3.63
C LEU A 378 -5.33 2.54 -2.71
N VAL A 379 -5.33 1.74 -1.66
CA VAL A 379 -6.33 1.77 -0.61
C VAL A 379 -5.61 1.71 0.74
N TYR A 380 -5.77 2.75 1.56
CA TYR A 380 -5.14 2.84 2.88
C TYR A 380 -6.07 3.47 3.91
N THR A 381 -5.88 3.08 5.16
CA THR A 381 -6.34 3.83 6.33
C THR A 381 -5.14 4.43 7.06
N PHE A 382 -5.23 5.69 7.47
CA PHE A 382 -4.28 6.32 8.38
C PHE A 382 -4.88 6.40 9.78
N GLU A 383 -4.19 5.91 10.80
CA GLU A 383 -4.43 6.26 12.20
C GLU A 383 -3.46 7.37 12.58
N LEU A 384 -3.94 8.61 12.71
CA LEU A 384 -3.09 9.79 12.94
C LEU A 384 -2.52 9.82 14.37
N ARG A 385 -1.87 10.94 14.71
CA ARG A 385 -1.33 11.18 16.06
C ARG A 385 -2.42 11.07 17.15
N ASP A 386 -2.09 10.71 18.38
CA ASP A 386 -0.77 10.35 18.92
C ASP A 386 -0.69 8.87 19.32
N LEU A 387 0.14 8.53 20.32
CA LEU A 387 0.27 7.18 20.89
C LEU A 387 -0.45 7.04 22.24
N GLY A 388 -1.50 7.82 22.48
CA GLY A 388 -2.36 7.75 23.67
C GLY A 388 -2.06 8.78 24.77
N ARG A 389 -1.07 9.67 24.60
CA ARG A 389 -0.82 10.74 25.58
C ARG A 389 -2.02 11.67 25.68
N TYR A 390 -2.59 12.03 24.53
CA TYR A 390 -3.84 12.78 24.41
C TYR A 390 -4.94 11.92 23.79
N GLY A 391 -4.58 10.92 22.98
CA GLY A 391 -5.52 10.10 22.23
C GLY A 391 -6.42 10.98 21.35
N PHE A 392 -7.73 10.87 21.52
CA PHE A 392 -8.69 11.66 20.75
C PHE A 392 -8.71 13.16 21.10
N LEU A 393 -8.09 13.57 22.21
CA LEU A 393 -8.06 14.95 22.71
C LEU A 393 -6.75 15.66 22.36
N LEU A 394 -6.19 15.35 21.18
CA LEU A 394 -4.95 15.94 20.68
C LEU A 394 -5.07 17.47 20.67
N PRO A 395 -4.13 18.22 21.27
CA PRO A 395 -4.28 19.66 21.43
C PRO A 395 -4.21 20.38 20.08
N PRO A 396 -4.93 21.50 19.89
CA PRO A 396 -5.01 22.17 18.59
C PRO A 396 -3.68 22.68 17.99
N ASP A 397 -2.66 22.90 18.80
CA ASP A 397 -1.31 23.23 18.32
C ASP A 397 -0.61 22.06 17.59
N GLN A 398 -1.17 20.85 17.66
CA GLN A 398 -0.73 19.67 16.91
C GLN A 398 -1.48 19.47 15.58
N ILE A 399 -2.50 20.29 15.27
CA ILE A 399 -3.27 20.17 14.02
C ILE A 399 -2.34 20.34 12.81
N LEU A 400 -1.59 21.45 12.76
CA LEU A 400 -0.67 21.73 11.65
C LEU A 400 0.46 20.68 11.56
N PRO A 401 1.22 20.38 12.63
CA PRO A 401 2.25 19.34 12.56
C PRO A 401 1.75 17.99 12.06
N THR A 402 0.57 17.54 12.51
CA THR A 402 -0.03 16.27 12.06
C THR A 402 -0.44 16.33 10.58
N SER A 403 -1.06 17.43 10.17
CA SER A 403 -1.57 17.60 8.81
C SER A 403 -0.45 17.77 7.78
N GLU A 404 0.61 18.46 8.16
CA GLU A 404 1.79 18.71 7.34
C GLU A 404 2.59 17.43 7.04
N GLU A 405 2.90 16.63 8.07
CA GLU A 405 3.62 15.36 7.87
C GLU A 405 2.78 14.32 7.12
N THR A 406 1.47 14.34 7.34
CA THR A 406 0.53 13.45 6.66
C THR A 406 0.40 13.83 5.19
N LEU A 407 0.39 15.13 4.86
CA LEU A 407 0.44 15.59 3.48
C LEU A 407 1.72 15.08 2.78
N ASP A 408 2.88 15.12 3.44
CA ASP A 408 4.13 14.60 2.87
C ASP A 408 4.05 13.10 2.55
N ALA A 409 3.42 12.30 3.43
CA ALA A 409 3.11 10.90 3.15
C ALA A 409 2.21 10.75 1.91
N VAL A 410 1.11 11.51 1.85
CA VAL A 410 0.16 11.48 0.73
C VAL A 410 0.88 11.82 -0.58
N ILE A 411 1.66 12.90 -0.63
CA ILE A 411 2.41 13.29 -1.84
C ILE A 411 3.37 12.17 -2.28
N SER A 412 4.09 11.55 -1.34
CA SER A 412 4.98 10.42 -1.62
C SER A 412 4.24 9.20 -2.21
N MET A 413 3.03 8.90 -1.73
CA MET A 413 2.22 7.80 -2.28
C MET A 413 1.87 8.02 -3.75
N PHE A 414 1.46 9.23 -4.12
CA PHE A 414 1.07 9.55 -5.50
C PHE A 414 2.27 9.63 -6.44
N GLN A 415 3.41 10.15 -6.00
CA GLN A 415 4.65 10.15 -6.78
C GLN A 415 5.03 8.72 -7.18
N GLN A 416 5.00 7.79 -6.24
CA GLN A 416 5.30 6.38 -6.52
C GLN A 416 4.25 5.70 -7.41
N LEU A 417 2.97 6.05 -7.26
CA LEU A 417 1.89 5.52 -8.09
C LEU A 417 2.05 5.90 -9.57
N ASP A 418 2.40 7.16 -9.82
CA ASP A 418 2.55 7.71 -11.16
C ASP A 418 3.91 7.31 -11.78
N ASP A 419 4.98 7.18 -10.99
CA ASP A 419 6.27 6.65 -11.42
C ASP A 419 6.17 5.17 -11.84
N THR A 420 5.38 4.38 -11.12
CA THR A 420 5.11 2.98 -11.51
C THR A 420 4.45 2.92 -12.90
N PHE A 421 3.67 3.93 -13.29
CA PHE A 421 3.03 4.03 -14.61
C PHE A 421 3.87 4.72 -15.68
N PHE A 422 4.76 5.64 -15.32
CA PHE A 422 5.76 6.18 -16.23
C PHE A 422 6.75 5.08 -16.61
N PHE A 423 7.29 4.33 -15.65
CA PHE A 423 8.17 3.19 -15.93
C PHE A 423 7.44 2.01 -16.57
N ALA A 424 6.17 1.74 -16.26
CA ALA A 424 5.39 0.73 -16.97
C ALA A 424 5.03 1.15 -18.40
N ARG A 425 4.68 2.43 -18.68
CA ARG A 425 4.44 2.93 -20.05
C ARG A 425 5.73 3.07 -20.85
N LEU A 426 6.84 3.45 -20.21
CA LEU A 426 8.17 3.44 -20.80
C LEU A 426 8.68 2.01 -21.05
N ALA A 427 8.29 1.04 -20.22
CA ALA A 427 8.54 -0.38 -20.46
C ALA A 427 7.68 -0.95 -21.60
N ILE A 428 6.42 -0.51 -21.73
CA ILE A 428 5.53 -0.85 -22.85
C ILE A 428 6.01 -0.20 -24.16
N LEU A 429 6.66 0.98 -24.10
CA LEU A 429 7.16 1.73 -25.26
C LEU A 429 8.68 1.63 -25.49
N ASN A 430 9.41 0.91 -24.63
CA ASN A 430 10.87 0.75 -24.65
C ASN A 430 11.68 2.06 -24.74
N ILE A 431 11.36 3.07 -23.94
CA ILE A 431 12.11 4.35 -23.89
C ILE A 431 12.64 4.56 -22.47
N ARG A 432 13.92 4.88 -22.28
CA ARG A 432 14.45 5.43 -21.03
C ARG A 432 15.21 6.72 -21.30
N VAL A 433 14.94 7.75 -20.49
CA VAL A 433 15.74 8.98 -20.36
C VAL A 433 16.77 8.72 -19.25
N THR A 434 18.06 8.77 -19.58
CA THR A 434 19.13 8.50 -18.61
C THR A 434 19.85 9.79 -18.23
N SER A 435 19.69 10.18 -16.96
CA SER A 435 20.46 11.13 -16.14
C SER A 435 20.00 12.59 -16.05
N TRP A 436 19.75 13.01 -14.80
CA TRP A 436 20.29 14.25 -14.23
C TRP A 436 21.43 13.84 -13.30
N GLN A 437 22.67 14.22 -13.62
CA GLN A 437 23.79 14.19 -12.68
C GLN A 437 24.35 15.61 -12.61
N THR A 438 24.21 16.26 -11.46
CA THR A 438 25.08 17.39 -11.09
C THR A 438 26.40 16.80 -10.62
N SER A 439 27.46 16.93 -11.40
CA SER A 439 28.80 16.56 -10.95
C SER A 439 29.28 17.51 -9.84
N PRO A 440 29.84 17.00 -8.73
CA PRO A 440 30.61 17.84 -7.82
C PRO A 440 31.99 18.09 -8.43
N VAL A 441 32.36 19.36 -8.59
CA VAL A 441 33.75 19.74 -8.89
C VAL A 441 34.56 19.58 -7.60
N ALA A 442 35.47 18.62 -7.59
CA ALA A 442 36.53 18.55 -6.59
C ALA A 442 37.56 19.65 -6.88
N SER A 443 37.82 20.54 -5.92
CA SER A 443 39.00 21.39 -5.89
C SER A 443 39.90 20.98 -4.72
N SER A 444 41.00 20.32 -5.04
CA SER A 444 42.17 20.22 -4.16
C SER A 444 43.15 21.34 -4.52
N GLY A 445 43.51 22.19 -3.57
CA GLY A 445 44.58 23.17 -3.77
C GLY A 445 44.57 24.31 -2.75
N SER A 446 45.29 24.10 -1.66
CA SER A 446 45.62 25.04 -0.58
C SER A 446 46.26 26.36 -1.07
N VAL A 447 45.79 27.51 -0.57
CA VAL A 447 46.63 28.67 -0.17
C VAL A 447 45.93 29.39 1.01
N ASN A 448 46.75 29.95 1.88
CA ASN A 448 46.51 30.36 3.25
C ASN A 448 46.49 31.91 3.36
N ILE A 449 45.76 32.42 4.36
CA ILE A 449 45.89 33.71 5.09
C ILE A 449 45.45 35.07 4.48
N ASP A 450 44.52 35.69 5.22
CA ASP A 450 44.45 37.06 5.77
C ASP A 450 43.59 38.20 5.16
N ALA A 451 42.92 38.86 6.13
CA ALA A 451 42.29 40.18 6.28
C ALA A 451 41.96 41.08 5.07
N SER A 452 40.69 41.52 4.99
CA SER A 452 40.23 42.91 5.23
C SER A 452 38.87 43.24 4.56
N THR A 453 37.96 43.84 5.34
CA THR A 453 36.70 44.53 4.96
C THR A 453 36.94 45.87 4.24
N PRO A 454 35.91 46.62 3.78
CA PRO A 454 34.84 46.41 2.78
C PRO A 454 34.84 47.56 1.72
N GLN A 455 33.88 47.65 0.78
CA GLN A 455 33.24 48.88 0.19
C GLN A 455 32.41 48.47 -1.06
N ILE A 456 31.07 48.63 -1.08
CA ILE A 456 30.27 49.75 -1.63
C ILE A 456 30.70 50.21 -3.04
N VAL A 457 29.80 50.13 -4.03
CA VAL A 457 29.29 51.27 -4.86
C VAL A 457 28.33 50.77 -5.95
N SER A 458 27.25 51.55 -6.10
CA SER A 458 26.14 51.58 -7.05
C SER A 458 26.47 51.94 -8.51
N SER A 459 25.59 51.61 -9.46
CA SER A 459 25.05 52.48 -10.56
C SER A 459 24.35 51.59 -11.62
N THR A 460 23.03 51.69 -11.89
CA THR A 460 22.24 52.63 -12.72
C THR A 460 22.41 52.56 -14.25
N GLY A 461 21.27 52.48 -14.96
CA GLY A 461 21.05 52.78 -16.41
C GLY A 461 20.18 51.67 -17.07
N ILE A 462 18.86 51.80 -17.35
CA ILE A 462 18.03 52.68 -18.23
C ILE A 462 18.33 52.57 -19.74
N LEU A 463 17.23 52.41 -20.50
CA LEU A 463 16.91 52.61 -21.96
C LEU A 463 16.41 51.28 -22.59
N ASP A 464 15.14 51.03 -22.91
CA ASP A 464 14.05 51.70 -23.66
C ASP A 464 14.00 51.37 -25.18
N GLU A 465 12.77 51.13 -25.67
CA GLU A 465 12.27 51.00 -27.07
C GLU A 465 12.82 49.86 -27.97
N SER A 466 12.12 49.22 -28.92
CA SER A 466 10.80 49.39 -29.59
C SER A 466 10.49 48.14 -30.46
N LEU A 467 9.20 47.94 -30.80
CA LEU A 467 8.66 46.99 -31.77
C LEU A 467 8.99 47.36 -33.23
N PRO A 468 8.83 46.43 -34.19
CA PRO A 468 7.69 46.62 -35.12
C PRO A 468 6.97 45.34 -35.59
N THR A 469 5.76 45.61 -36.08
CA THR A 469 4.71 44.80 -36.71
C THR A 469 5.03 44.26 -38.10
N HIS A 470 4.37 43.16 -38.52
CA HIS A 470 3.94 42.97 -39.92
C HIS A 470 2.71 42.05 -40.03
N GLU A 471 1.94 42.31 -41.07
CA GLU A 471 0.53 41.98 -41.31
C GLU A 471 0.38 41.12 -42.59
N SER A 472 -0.77 40.45 -42.73
CA SER A 472 -1.43 39.98 -43.99
C SER A 472 -0.88 38.68 -44.63
N THR A 473 -1.62 37.77 -45.30
CA THR A 473 -2.98 37.72 -45.90
C THR A 473 -3.48 36.27 -46.06
N ASP A 474 -4.82 36.16 -46.11
CA ASP A 474 -5.75 35.21 -46.74
C ASP A 474 -5.26 34.22 -47.85
N ASP A 475 -5.84 33.01 -47.90
CA ASP A 475 -6.58 32.50 -49.09
C ASP A 475 -7.28 31.14 -48.86
N SER A 476 -8.35 30.94 -49.63
CA SER A 476 -9.41 29.92 -49.51
C SER A 476 -9.42 28.87 -50.65
N LYS A 477 -10.13 27.73 -50.44
CA LYS A 477 -10.85 26.81 -51.39
C LYS A 477 -10.86 25.37 -50.84
N VAL A 478 -11.99 24.74 -50.46
CA VAL A 478 -13.13 24.19 -51.24
C VAL A 478 -12.73 23.13 -52.27
N GLU A 479 -13.09 21.86 -52.00
CA GLU A 479 -13.79 20.97 -52.95
C GLU A 479 -14.42 19.76 -52.26
N GLU A 480 -15.54 19.33 -52.83
CA GLU A 480 -16.62 18.46 -52.34
C GLU A 480 -16.70 17.17 -53.20
N SER A 481 -17.68 16.29 -52.92
CA SER A 481 -18.21 15.12 -53.68
C SER A 481 -17.77 13.72 -53.17
N THR A 482 -18.61 12.98 -52.43
CA THR A 482 -19.70 12.01 -52.84
C THR A 482 -19.12 10.74 -53.49
N GLU A 483 -19.56 9.49 -53.26
CA GLU A 483 -20.93 8.96 -53.19
C GLU A 483 -20.91 7.45 -52.81
N GLU A 484 -21.96 7.00 -52.10
CA GLU A 484 -22.72 5.72 -52.11
C GLU A 484 -22.07 4.34 -52.40
N ASN A 485 -22.18 3.31 -51.54
CA ASN A 485 -23.32 2.43 -51.15
C ASN A 485 -23.60 1.19 -52.06
N ARG A 486 -23.49 -0.04 -51.49
CA ARG A 486 -24.30 -1.29 -51.67
C ARG A 486 -23.52 -2.50 -51.11
N LYS A 487 -23.98 -3.26 -50.09
CA LYS A 487 -24.99 -4.38 -50.09
C LYS A 487 -24.63 -5.49 -51.11
N ASP A 488 -24.63 -6.79 -50.86
CA ASP A 488 -25.28 -7.66 -49.86
C ASP A 488 -24.69 -9.11 -49.96
N THR A 489 -24.86 -9.91 -48.89
CA THR A 489 -25.12 -11.39 -48.83
C THR A 489 -24.15 -12.45 -49.40
N ASN A 490 -23.69 -13.42 -48.58
CA ASN A 490 -24.31 -14.77 -48.42
C ASN A 490 -23.43 -15.76 -47.59
N GLU A 491 -24.13 -16.65 -46.89
CA GLU A 491 -23.67 -17.83 -46.13
C GLU A 491 -23.20 -18.98 -47.06
N ASP A 492 -22.29 -19.85 -46.59
CA ASP A 492 -22.55 -21.24 -46.16
C ASP A 492 -21.28 -22.14 -46.22
N ASN A 493 -21.35 -23.23 -45.46
CA ASN A 493 -20.31 -24.14 -44.96
C ASN A 493 -19.54 -24.99 -46.01
N GLY A 494 -18.35 -25.47 -45.61
CA GLY A 494 -17.64 -26.58 -46.28
C GLY A 494 -16.29 -26.91 -45.65
N GLU A 495 -16.16 -28.15 -45.15
CA GLU A 495 -15.06 -28.69 -44.33
C GLU A 495 -14.01 -29.46 -45.17
N VAL A 496 -12.79 -29.56 -44.62
CA VAL A 496 -11.67 -30.53 -44.88
C VAL A 496 -10.81 -30.40 -46.16
N VAL A 497 -9.50 -30.16 -45.99
CA VAL A 497 -8.33 -31.06 -46.31
C VAL A 497 -7.01 -30.26 -46.34
N GLU A 498 -5.97 -30.90 -45.82
CA GLU A 498 -4.58 -30.51 -45.58
C GLU A 498 -3.71 -30.03 -46.77
N GLN A 499 -2.65 -29.31 -46.37
CA GLN A 499 -1.26 -29.28 -46.90
C GLN A 499 -0.85 -28.28 -48.01
N SER A 500 -0.20 -27.22 -47.51
CA SER A 500 1.21 -26.83 -47.80
C SER A 500 1.54 -25.79 -48.88
N THR A 501 2.41 -24.87 -48.46
CA THR A 501 3.42 -24.06 -49.19
C THR A 501 3.17 -22.57 -49.50
N SER A 502 4.12 -21.80 -48.94
CA SER A 502 4.77 -20.57 -49.46
C SER A 502 4.34 -19.20 -48.93
N LYS A 503 5.39 -18.47 -48.50
CA LYS A 503 5.42 -17.15 -47.87
C LYS A 503 5.50 -16.01 -48.89
N SER A 504 4.98 -14.85 -48.47
CA SER A 504 5.65 -13.53 -48.45
C SER A 504 4.94 -12.41 -49.24
N SER A 505 4.42 -11.42 -48.49
CA SER A 505 4.50 -9.97 -48.80
C SER A 505 3.64 -9.16 -47.82
N THR A 506 4.17 -8.82 -46.64
CA THR A 506 3.48 -7.84 -45.74
C THR A 506 4.41 -7.05 -44.81
N SER A 507 5.72 -6.93 -45.10
CA SER A 507 6.66 -6.24 -44.20
C SER A 507 6.90 -4.75 -44.50
N CYS A 508 6.44 -4.22 -45.63
CA CYS A 508 6.80 -2.85 -46.05
C CYS A 508 5.85 -1.77 -45.48
N THR A 509 4.57 -2.08 -45.29
CA THR A 509 3.54 -1.09 -44.89
C THR A 509 3.53 -0.82 -43.38
N GLN A 510 3.95 -1.78 -42.55
CA GLN A 510 4.09 -1.61 -41.09
C GLN A 510 5.28 -0.72 -40.69
N ARG A 511 6.31 -0.63 -41.54
CA ARG A 511 7.53 0.14 -41.23
C ARG A 511 7.30 1.65 -41.31
N LYS A 512 6.51 2.13 -42.28
CA LYS A 512 6.22 3.57 -42.46
C LYS A 512 5.36 4.15 -41.33
N ARG A 513 4.34 3.42 -40.86
CA ARG A 513 3.52 3.86 -39.69
C ARG A 513 4.32 3.91 -38.38
N LYS A 514 5.34 3.07 -38.23
CA LYS A 514 6.20 3.05 -37.04
C LYS A 514 7.09 4.31 -36.97
N THR A 515 7.63 4.76 -38.10
CA THR A 515 8.48 5.96 -38.17
C THR A 515 7.73 7.26 -37.87
N GLU A 516 6.46 7.37 -38.29
CA GLU A 516 5.66 8.57 -38.06
C GLU A 516 5.18 8.71 -36.60
N VAL A 517 4.96 7.58 -35.92
CA VAL A 517 4.65 7.52 -34.49
C VAL A 517 5.89 7.89 -33.64
N ILE A 518 7.08 7.44 -34.04
CA ILE A 518 8.35 7.77 -33.38
C ILE A 518 8.63 9.29 -33.46
N ASN A 519 8.46 9.90 -34.63
CA ASN A 519 8.69 11.33 -34.82
C ASN A 519 7.71 12.23 -34.02
N LYS A 520 6.47 11.79 -33.81
CA LYS A 520 5.49 12.48 -32.93
C LYS A 520 5.79 12.31 -31.45
N LEU A 521 6.48 11.24 -31.07
CA LEU A 521 6.88 10.94 -29.70
C LEU A 521 8.11 11.78 -29.28
N ASP A 522 9.07 11.94 -30.18
CA ASP A 522 10.26 12.79 -29.98
C ASP A 522 9.87 14.26 -29.72
N ALA A 523 8.89 14.80 -30.46
CA ALA A 523 8.43 16.18 -30.27
C ALA A 523 7.75 16.43 -28.91
N LYS A 524 7.15 15.39 -28.30
CA LYS A 524 6.52 15.47 -26.97
C LYS A 524 7.55 15.31 -25.85
N ILE A 525 8.55 14.46 -26.04
CA ILE A 525 9.67 14.26 -25.10
C ILE A 525 10.52 15.54 -25.03
N ILE A 526 10.80 16.17 -26.17
CA ILE A 526 11.56 17.43 -26.23
C ILE A 526 10.79 18.56 -25.53
N LYS A 527 9.48 18.71 -25.75
CA LYS A 527 8.65 19.70 -25.04
C LYS A 527 8.59 19.46 -23.53
N PHE A 528 8.65 18.22 -23.08
CA PHE A 528 8.67 17.87 -21.66
C PHE A 528 10.01 18.22 -21.00
N ILE A 529 11.13 17.94 -21.68
CA ILE A 529 12.49 18.31 -21.24
C ILE A 529 12.66 19.84 -21.21
N ASP A 530 12.21 20.57 -22.23
CA ASP A 530 12.24 22.05 -22.26
C ASP A 530 11.39 22.68 -21.13
N HIS A 531 10.28 22.04 -20.74
CA HIS A 531 9.41 22.55 -19.68
C HIS A 531 9.97 22.31 -18.26
N HIS A 532 10.89 21.35 -18.10
CA HIS A 532 11.46 20.96 -16.80
C HIS A 532 12.95 21.30 -16.64
N THR A 533 13.58 21.89 -17.66
CA THR A 533 14.99 22.30 -17.62
C THR A 533 15.09 23.80 -17.94
N ASN A 534 15.11 24.66 -16.93
CA ASN A 534 15.38 26.10 -17.13
C ASN A 534 16.87 26.30 -17.50
N PHE A 535 17.21 26.23 -18.79
CA PHE A 535 18.56 26.58 -19.30
C PHE A 535 18.61 28.00 -19.90
N PRO A 536 19.73 28.76 -19.76
CA PRO A 536 19.82 30.14 -20.22
C PRO A 536 19.89 30.25 -21.76
N LYS A 537 19.16 31.22 -22.32
CA LYS A 537 19.13 31.51 -23.77
C LYS A 537 20.28 32.46 -24.19
N ASN A 538 21.52 31.97 -24.30
CA ASN A 538 22.58 32.73 -24.97
C ASN A 538 23.34 31.89 -26.01
N ASP A 539 23.52 32.47 -27.21
CA ASP A 539 23.98 31.79 -28.44
C ASP A 539 25.44 31.32 -28.44
N HIS A 540 26.19 31.55 -27.36
CA HIS A 540 27.61 31.19 -27.30
C HIS A 540 27.91 29.73 -26.92
N GLU A 541 26.93 28.99 -26.36
CA GLU A 541 27.09 27.57 -26.00
C GLU A 541 26.56 26.58 -27.06
N LYS A 542 25.93 27.07 -28.14
CA LYS A 542 25.41 26.20 -29.23
C LYS A 542 26.49 25.49 -30.04
N ARG A 543 27.77 25.88 -29.93
CA ARG A 543 28.86 25.33 -30.77
C ARG A 543 29.47 24.00 -30.30
N HIS A 544 29.04 23.45 -29.16
CA HIS A 544 29.54 22.15 -28.67
C HIS A 544 28.57 20.97 -28.85
N LEU A 545 27.44 21.15 -29.57
CA LEU A 545 26.38 20.14 -29.71
C LEU A 545 26.39 19.36 -31.04
N SER A 546 27.56 19.11 -31.64
CA SER A 546 27.67 18.26 -32.85
C SER A 546 28.08 16.80 -32.60
N PHE A 547 28.15 16.34 -31.34
CA PHE A 547 28.57 14.97 -31.01
C PHE A 547 27.69 14.25 -29.98
N PHE A 548 26.36 14.33 -30.11
CA PHE A 548 25.47 13.38 -29.43
C PHE A 548 24.73 12.51 -30.43
N LYS A 549 25.41 11.43 -30.86
CA LYS A 549 24.74 10.27 -31.45
C LYS A 549 24.14 9.46 -30.29
N VAL A 550 22.82 9.51 -30.14
CA VAL A 550 22.06 8.59 -29.29
C VAL A 550 22.40 7.17 -29.73
N HIS A 551 23.12 6.42 -28.89
CA HIS A 551 23.31 4.99 -29.08
C HIS A 551 22.08 4.28 -28.54
N ILE A 552 21.25 3.75 -29.43
CA ILE A 552 20.18 2.81 -29.09
C ILE A 552 20.84 1.45 -28.86
N SER A 553 21.11 1.09 -27.62
CA SER A 553 21.52 -0.26 -27.24
C SER A 553 20.28 -1.06 -26.82
N SER A 554 20.01 -2.20 -27.47
CA SER A 554 18.76 -2.97 -27.34
C SER A 554 18.80 -4.10 -26.31
N THR A 555 19.49 -3.94 -25.19
CA THR A 555 19.55 -4.98 -24.15
C THR A 555 19.54 -4.33 -22.76
N MET A 556 18.43 -4.41 -22.03
CA MET A 556 18.41 -4.13 -20.58
C MET A 556 18.79 -5.39 -19.80
N ALA A 557 19.40 -5.18 -18.64
CA ALA A 557 19.74 -6.23 -17.68
C ALA A 557 18.47 -6.74 -16.95
N PRO A 558 18.37 -8.05 -16.68
CA PRO A 558 17.21 -8.69 -16.04
C PRO A 558 16.86 -8.21 -14.62
N ALA A 559 15.60 -8.41 -14.19
CA ALA A 559 15.07 -8.00 -12.87
C ALA A 559 15.58 -8.83 -11.67
N TYR A 560 16.04 -10.05 -11.94
CA TYR A 560 16.74 -10.90 -10.98
C TYR A 560 18.18 -11.07 -11.43
N LYS A 561 19.13 -11.13 -10.50
CA LYS A 561 20.51 -11.52 -10.79
C LYS A 561 20.94 -12.66 -9.90
N LEU A 562 21.25 -13.80 -10.50
CA LEU A 562 21.81 -14.95 -9.81
C LEU A 562 23.33 -14.93 -9.94
N THR A 563 24.02 -14.71 -8.83
CA THR A 563 25.48 -14.78 -8.74
C THR A 563 25.90 -16.16 -8.26
N TYR A 564 26.55 -16.96 -9.14
CA TYR A 564 27.05 -18.29 -8.79
C TYR A 564 28.20 -18.76 -9.71
N PHE A 565 28.92 -19.80 -9.30
CA PHE A 565 29.95 -20.43 -10.14
C PHE A 565 29.38 -20.98 -11.46
N PRO A 566 30.22 -21.13 -12.52
CA PRO A 566 29.82 -21.70 -13.81
C PRO A 566 29.68 -23.23 -13.74
N VAL A 567 28.85 -23.75 -12.82
CA VAL A 567 28.53 -25.18 -12.66
C VAL A 567 27.03 -25.39 -12.37
N LYS A 568 26.53 -26.61 -12.59
CA LYS A 568 25.13 -27.03 -12.34
C LYS A 568 24.86 -27.47 -10.88
N ALA A 569 25.67 -27.02 -9.92
CA ALA A 569 25.54 -27.39 -8.50
C ALA A 569 24.42 -26.60 -7.79
N LEU A 570 24.68 -26.02 -6.62
CA LEU A 570 23.65 -25.40 -5.75
C LEU A 570 22.90 -24.21 -6.36
N GLY A 571 23.40 -23.63 -7.46
CA GLY A 571 22.70 -22.59 -8.23
C GLY A 571 21.68 -23.13 -9.24
N GLU A 572 21.79 -24.39 -9.67
CA GLU A 572 20.92 -24.94 -10.71
C GLU A 572 19.46 -25.08 -10.31
N PRO A 573 19.10 -25.48 -9.06
CA PRO A 573 17.70 -25.46 -8.63
C PRO A 573 17.04 -24.07 -8.76
N ILE A 574 17.81 -23.01 -8.51
CA ILE A 574 17.36 -21.62 -8.64
C ILE A 574 17.10 -21.29 -10.12
N ARG A 575 18.03 -21.67 -11.01
CA ARG A 575 17.88 -21.48 -12.47
C ARG A 575 16.69 -22.24 -13.04
N PHE A 576 16.45 -23.46 -12.54
CA PHE A 576 15.29 -24.27 -12.91
C PHE A 576 13.98 -23.57 -12.55
N LEU A 577 13.84 -23.06 -11.32
CA LEU A 577 12.61 -22.39 -10.90
C LEU A 577 12.40 -21.02 -11.58
N LEU A 578 13.46 -20.22 -11.76
CA LEU A 578 13.38 -18.97 -12.53
C LEU A 578 12.93 -19.25 -13.97
N SER A 579 13.50 -20.27 -14.59
CA SER A 579 13.13 -20.67 -15.96
C SER A 579 11.71 -21.21 -16.03
N TYR A 580 11.32 -22.10 -15.11
CA TYR A 580 9.96 -22.65 -15.06
C TYR A 580 8.90 -21.56 -14.91
N GLY A 581 9.17 -20.54 -14.10
CA GLY A 581 8.30 -19.38 -13.94
C GLY A 581 8.33 -18.38 -15.10
N ASN A 582 9.15 -18.60 -16.14
CA ASN A 582 9.47 -17.61 -17.19
C ASN A 582 9.91 -16.25 -16.61
N ILE A 583 10.67 -16.29 -15.51
CA ILE A 583 11.20 -15.10 -14.85
C ILE A 583 12.54 -14.75 -15.50
N GLU A 584 12.65 -13.56 -16.09
CA GLU A 584 13.90 -13.08 -16.69
C GLU A 584 14.94 -12.81 -15.60
N PHE A 585 16.14 -13.40 -15.74
CA PHE A 585 17.22 -13.24 -14.78
C PHE A 585 18.61 -13.17 -15.45
N GLU A 586 19.52 -12.44 -14.81
CA GLU A 586 20.94 -12.37 -15.15
C GLU A 586 21.61 -13.55 -14.46
N ASP A 587 22.11 -14.51 -15.24
CA ASP A 587 22.94 -15.60 -14.71
C ASP A 587 24.39 -15.13 -14.63
N PHE A 588 24.69 -14.31 -13.61
CA PHE A 588 26.02 -13.77 -13.37
C PHE A 588 26.97 -14.86 -12.87
N ARG A 589 27.81 -15.35 -13.78
CA ARG A 589 28.82 -16.39 -13.51
C ARG A 589 30.21 -15.79 -13.37
N PHE A 590 30.98 -16.32 -12.43
CA PHE A 590 32.36 -15.90 -12.20
C PHE A 590 33.30 -17.11 -11.99
N GLU A 591 34.53 -16.99 -12.48
CA GLU A 591 35.56 -18.02 -12.33
C GLU A 591 36.11 -18.09 -10.90
N ARG A 592 36.65 -19.26 -10.51
CA ARG A 592 37.12 -19.51 -9.13
C ARG A 592 38.23 -18.55 -8.70
N GLU A 593 39.05 -18.11 -9.64
CA GLU A 593 40.14 -17.17 -9.44
C GLU A 593 39.63 -15.79 -8.98
N ASN A 594 38.41 -15.42 -9.36
CA ASN A 594 37.76 -14.16 -8.98
C ASN A 594 37.06 -14.26 -7.62
N TRP A 595 36.96 -15.46 -7.03
CA TRP A 595 36.27 -15.67 -5.76
C TRP A 595 36.85 -14.86 -4.59
N PRO A 596 38.18 -14.71 -4.42
CA PRO A 596 38.74 -13.88 -3.35
C PRO A 596 38.26 -12.42 -3.37
N GLU A 597 37.98 -11.86 -4.56
CA GLU A 597 37.50 -10.48 -4.72
C GLU A 597 35.98 -10.36 -4.51
N ILE A 598 35.23 -11.39 -4.92
CA ILE A 598 33.76 -11.41 -4.82
C ILE A 598 33.29 -11.76 -3.41
N LYS A 599 33.98 -12.70 -2.73
CA LYS A 599 33.59 -13.24 -1.42
C LYS A 599 33.31 -12.18 -0.34
N PRO A 600 34.10 -11.10 -0.18
CA PRO A 600 33.82 -10.06 0.83
C PRO A 600 32.48 -9.33 0.63
N HIS A 601 31.93 -9.36 -0.59
CA HIS A 601 30.69 -8.69 -0.97
C HIS A 601 29.47 -9.63 -0.94
N MET A 602 29.65 -10.91 -0.63
CA MET A 602 28.57 -11.89 -0.58
C MET A 602 28.12 -12.11 0.87
N PRO A 603 26.80 -12.21 1.14
CA PRO A 603 26.29 -12.57 2.46
C PRO A 603 26.94 -13.86 2.98
N PHE A 604 27.47 -13.81 4.20
CA PHE A 604 28.18 -14.93 4.84
C PHE A 604 29.38 -15.47 4.05
N GLY A 605 29.87 -14.74 3.04
CA GLY A 605 30.96 -15.17 2.17
C GLY A 605 30.63 -16.46 1.41
N GLN A 606 29.38 -16.65 0.97
CA GLN A 606 28.90 -17.83 0.26
C GLN A 606 28.07 -17.46 -0.98
N THR A 607 28.00 -18.37 -1.95
CA THR A 607 27.09 -18.33 -3.11
C THR A 607 26.38 -19.69 -3.22
N PRO A 608 25.18 -19.79 -3.84
CA PRO A 608 24.50 -18.79 -4.69
C PRO A 608 23.92 -17.61 -3.92
N VAL A 609 23.88 -16.44 -4.59
CA VAL A 609 23.18 -15.24 -4.14
C VAL A 609 22.21 -14.80 -5.22
N LEU A 610 20.95 -14.58 -4.87
CA LEU A 610 19.93 -14.05 -5.75
C LEU A 610 19.63 -12.59 -5.36
N GLU A 611 19.94 -11.66 -6.25
CA GLU A 611 19.71 -10.23 -6.08
C GLU A 611 18.42 -9.80 -6.79
N PHE A 612 17.54 -9.12 -6.07
CA PHE A 612 16.30 -8.53 -6.63
C PHE A 612 15.76 -7.47 -5.67
N ASN A 613 15.18 -6.37 -6.18
CA ASN A 613 14.57 -5.31 -5.36
C ASN A 613 15.47 -4.78 -4.22
N GLY A 614 16.79 -4.72 -4.44
CA GLY A 614 17.76 -4.30 -3.40
C GLY A 614 18.03 -5.34 -2.31
N ILE A 615 17.47 -6.55 -2.42
CA ILE A 615 17.67 -7.68 -1.50
C ILE A 615 18.75 -8.58 -2.07
N GLN A 616 19.70 -9.01 -1.22
CA GLN A 616 20.63 -10.11 -1.51
C GLN A 616 20.17 -11.36 -0.73
N ALA A 617 19.43 -12.25 -1.40
CA ALA A 617 19.02 -13.53 -0.82
C ALA A 617 20.15 -14.56 -0.92
N TYR A 618 20.38 -15.32 0.15
CA TYR A 618 21.43 -16.33 0.28
C TYR A 618 20.83 -17.64 0.84
N GLN A 619 21.62 -18.72 0.83
CA GLN A 619 21.19 -20.12 1.06
C GLN A 619 20.35 -20.69 -0.09
N SER A 620 20.91 -21.67 -0.81
CA SER A 620 20.30 -22.29 -2.00
C SER A 620 18.89 -22.83 -1.76
N ILE A 621 18.66 -23.55 -0.65
CA ILE A 621 17.34 -24.13 -0.33
C ILE A 621 16.33 -23.02 -0.02
N ALA A 622 16.72 -22.00 0.75
CA ALA A 622 15.85 -20.89 1.09
C ALA A 622 15.43 -20.10 -0.16
N ILE A 623 16.38 -19.80 -1.05
CA ILE A 623 16.11 -19.14 -2.33
C ILE A 623 15.17 -20.02 -3.19
N THR A 624 15.45 -21.32 -3.26
CA THR A 624 14.63 -22.27 -4.05
C THR A 624 13.20 -22.34 -3.52
N ARG A 625 13.00 -22.45 -2.19
CA ARG A 625 11.68 -22.43 -1.55
C ARG A 625 10.93 -21.12 -1.79
N TYR A 626 11.63 -19.98 -1.70
CA TYR A 626 11.05 -18.67 -2.02
C TYR A 626 10.53 -18.61 -3.46
N LEU A 627 11.35 -19.04 -4.43
CA LEU A 627 10.95 -19.08 -5.83
C LEU A 627 9.82 -20.08 -6.08
N ALA A 628 9.84 -21.24 -5.41
CA ALA A 628 8.80 -22.25 -5.49
C ALA A 628 7.42 -21.69 -5.11
N LYS A 629 7.36 -20.84 -4.08
CA LYS A 629 6.14 -20.10 -3.71
C LYS A 629 5.69 -19.16 -4.82
N LYS A 630 6.61 -18.42 -5.44
CA LYS A 630 6.30 -17.50 -6.56
C LYS A 630 5.79 -18.24 -7.80
N VAL A 631 6.30 -19.44 -8.07
CA VAL A 631 5.91 -20.25 -9.24
C VAL A 631 4.86 -21.33 -8.93
N LYS A 632 4.21 -21.27 -7.76
CA LYS A 632 3.10 -22.14 -7.35
C LYS A 632 3.43 -23.65 -7.32
N LEU A 633 4.62 -23.99 -6.80
CA LEU A 633 5.09 -25.38 -6.62
C LEU A 633 5.15 -25.84 -5.15
N MET A 634 4.49 -25.10 -4.26
CA MET A 634 4.30 -25.45 -2.84
C MET A 634 3.12 -26.41 -2.65
N GLY A 635 2.97 -26.94 -1.44
CA GLY A 635 1.82 -27.71 -0.99
C GLY A 635 0.55 -26.87 -0.92
N ALA A 636 -0.59 -27.55 -0.80
CA ALA A 636 -1.89 -26.89 -0.65
C ALA A 636 -2.15 -26.40 0.80
N ASN A 637 -1.35 -26.86 1.77
CA ASN A 637 -1.47 -26.55 3.20
C ASN A 637 -0.14 -26.86 3.90
N ASP A 638 -0.03 -26.46 5.17
CA ASP A 638 1.18 -26.60 5.99
C ASP A 638 1.68 -28.04 6.12
N LEU A 639 0.80 -29.05 6.11
CA LEU A 639 1.20 -30.45 6.19
C LEU A 639 1.82 -30.94 4.87
N GLU A 640 1.28 -30.50 3.73
CA GLU A 640 1.87 -30.75 2.43
C GLU A 640 3.23 -30.04 2.30
N ASP A 641 3.33 -28.80 2.76
CA ASP A 641 4.61 -28.06 2.78
C ASP A 641 5.66 -28.75 3.66
N LEU A 642 5.26 -29.26 4.83
CA LEU A 642 6.13 -30.05 5.70
C LEU A 642 6.65 -31.33 5.00
N GLU A 643 5.79 -32.05 4.27
CA GLU A 643 6.21 -33.25 3.51
C GLU A 643 7.24 -32.88 2.42
N ILE A 644 6.99 -31.79 1.69
CA ILE A 644 7.88 -31.30 0.62
C ILE A 644 9.23 -30.85 1.21
N ASP A 645 9.21 -30.09 2.31
CA ASP A 645 10.42 -29.63 2.99
C ASP A 645 11.25 -30.80 3.53
N ALA A 646 10.61 -31.80 4.14
CA ALA A 646 11.29 -32.96 4.70
C ALA A 646 12.08 -33.76 3.64
N ILE A 647 11.52 -33.95 2.44
CA ILE A 647 12.23 -34.65 1.37
C ILE A 647 13.37 -33.81 0.79
N VAL A 648 13.19 -32.49 0.67
CA VAL A 648 14.27 -31.59 0.22
C VAL A 648 15.45 -31.61 1.18
N ASP A 649 15.19 -31.50 2.49
CA ASP A 649 16.24 -31.54 3.51
C ASP A 649 16.93 -32.91 3.53
N THR A 650 16.18 -34.00 3.33
CA THR A 650 16.74 -35.36 3.19
C THR A 650 17.69 -35.47 1.98
N ILE A 651 17.33 -34.88 0.84
CA ILE A 651 18.20 -34.82 -0.35
C ILE A 651 19.46 -33.99 -0.06
N ASN A 652 19.31 -32.88 0.66
CA ASN A 652 20.44 -32.05 1.04
C ASN A 652 21.38 -32.74 2.04
N ASP A 653 20.86 -33.58 2.94
CA ASP A 653 21.67 -34.43 3.83
C ASP A 653 22.52 -35.42 3.04
N LEU A 654 21.93 -36.10 2.04
CA LEU A 654 22.67 -37.00 1.15
C LEU A 654 23.77 -36.23 0.39
N ARG A 655 23.42 -35.08 -0.19
CA ARG A 655 24.36 -34.18 -0.86
C ARG A 655 25.49 -33.74 0.08
N GLY A 656 25.18 -33.51 1.35
CA GLY A 656 26.14 -33.21 2.41
C GLY A 656 27.18 -34.31 2.55
N LYS A 657 26.73 -35.55 2.71
CA LYS A 657 27.59 -36.73 2.88
C LYS A 657 28.46 -36.99 1.65
N ILE A 658 27.91 -36.85 0.45
CA ILE A 658 28.67 -36.99 -0.81
C ILE A 658 29.73 -35.89 -0.91
N ALA A 659 29.37 -34.62 -0.63
CA ALA A 659 30.30 -33.51 -0.67
C ALA A 659 31.45 -33.67 0.35
N THR A 660 31.17 -34.19 1.55
CA THR A 660 32.20 -34.46 2.57
C THR A 660 33.25 -35.49 2.11
N TYR A 661 32.86 -36.47 1.30
CA TYR A 661 33.82 -37.39 0.69
C TYR A 661 34.56 -36.73 -0.49
N TYR A 662 33.83 -36.08 -1.39
CA TYR A 662 34.40 -35.54 -2.62
C TYR A 662 35.49 -34.50 -2.35
N TYR A 663 35.23 -33.56 -1.42
CA TYR A 663 36.14 -32.49 -1.05
C TYR A 663 37.18 -32.87 0.00
N GLU A 664 37.23 -34.13 0.46
CA GLU A 664 38.32 -34.59 1.32
C GLU A 664 39.64 -34.59 0.54
N THR A 665 40.65 -33.92 1.12
CA THR A 665 41.98 -33.75 0.52
C THR A 665 43.00 -34.71 1.10
N ASP A 666 42.75 -35.25 2.30
CA ASP A 666 43.58 -36.30 2.87
C ASP A 666 43.19 -37.66 2.27
N GLU A 667 44.06 -38.20 1.42
CA GLU A 667 43.82 -39.46 0.71
C GLU A 667 43.59 -40.66 1.64
N ALA A 668 44.23 -40.69 2.82
CA ALA A 668 44.03 -41.78 3.78
C ALA A 668 42.63 -41.70 4.39
N ILE A 669 42.18 -40.50 4.77
CA ILE A 669 40.82 -40.28 5.28
C ILE A 669 39.79 -40.52 4.18
N LYS A 670 40.05 -40.06 2.95
CA LYS A 670 39.16 -40.23 1.80
C LYS A 670 38.90 -41.71 1.51
N GLU A 671 39.95 -42.53 1.50
CA GLU A 671 39.82 -43.98 1.31
C GLU A 671 39.01 -44.64 2.43
N THR A 672 39.18 -44.21 3.70
CA THR A 672 38.36 -44.73 4.81
C THR A 672 36.86 -44.39 4.69
N ARG A 673 36.51 -43.28 4.03
CA ARG A 673 35.13 -42.83 3.83
C ARG A 673 34.46 -43.41 2.59
N LYS A 674 35.24 -43.94 1.65
CA LYS A 674 34.75 -44.48 0.37
C LYS A 674 33.75 -45.61 0.59
N LYS A 675 34.15 -46.67 1.28
CA LYS A 675 33.29 -47.85 1.48
C LYS A 675 31.97 -47.50 2.21
N PRO A 676 31.97 -46.81 3.37
CA PRO A 676 30.72 -46.44 4.05
C PRO A 676 29.80 -45.52 3.24
N LEU A 677 30.36 -44.66 2.37
CA LEU A 677 29.54 -43.80 1.52
C LEU A 677 28.88 -44.59 0.39
N PHE A 678 29.66 -45.35 -0.37
CA PHE A 678 29.20 -46.00 -1.61
C PHE A 678 28.44 -47.30 -1.36
N ASP A 679 28.86 -48.10 -0.38
CA ASP A 679 28.25 -49.42 -0.14
C ASP A 679 27.04 -49.34 0.81
N GLU A 680 26.95 -48.29 1.63
CA GLU A 680 25.94 -48.18 2.69
C GLU A 680 25.08 -46.92 2.54
N THR A 681 25.71 -45.74 2.60
CA THR A 681 24.97 -44.46 2.70
C THR A 681 24.18 -44.14 1.43
N ILE A 682 24.83 -44.13 0.26
CA ILE A 682 24.16 -43.80 -1.01
C ILE A 682 22.99 -44.77 -1.27
N PRO A 683 23.19 -46.12 -1.20
CA PRO A 683 22.09 -47.08 -1.34
C PRO A 683 20.96 -46.85 -0.33
N TYR A 684 21.29 -46.60 0.95
CA TYR A 684 20.29 -46.36 2.00
C TYR A 684 19.35 -45.20 1.69
N TYR A 685 19.89 -44.07 1.22
CA TYR A 685 19.08 -42.90 0.87
C TYR A 685 18.29 -43.13 -0.41
N LEU A 686 18.94 -43.62 -1.47
CA LEU A 686 18.30 -43.80 -2.77
C LEU A 686 17.14 -44.81 -2.70
N GLU A 687 17.28 -45.91 -1.97
CA GLU A 687 16.19 -46.88 -1.76
C GLU A 687 14.94 -46.22 -1.15
N ARG A 688 15.14 -45.32 -0.18
CA ARG A 688 14.04 -44.61 0.51
C ARG A 688 13.42 -43.52 -0.36
N ILE A 689 14.23 -42.74 -1.06
CA ILE A 689 13.75 -41.70 -1.98
C ILE A 689 13.01 -42.35 -3.15
N GLU A 690 13.48 -43.48 -3.68
CA GLU A 690 12.80 -44.29 -4.69
C GLU A 690 11.45 -44.82 -4.18
N ALA A 691 11.37 -45.29 -2.93
CA ALA A 691 10.11 -45.72 -2.32
C ALA A 691 9.11 -44.56 -2.18
N ILE A 692 9.58 -43.36 -1.86
CA ILE A 692 8.76 -42.13 -1.83
C ILE A 692 8.26 -41.82 -3.25
N ALA A 693 9.14 -41.80 -4.24
CA ALA A 693 8.78 -41.57 -5.64
C ALA A 693 7.72 -42.56 -6.14
N LYS A 694 7.86 -43.84 -5.78
CA LYS A 694 6.88 -44.88 -6.09
C LYS A 694 5.52 -44.63 -5.42
N LYS A 695 5.51 -44.24 -4.14
CA LYS A 695 4.27 -43.94 -3.39
C LYS A 695 3.53 -42.73 -3.97
N ASN A 696 4.28 -41.76 -4.49
CA ASN A 696 3.79 -40.49 -4.98
C ASN A 696 3.70 -40.44 -6.52
N ASN A 697 3.47 -41.58 -7.19
CA ASN A 697 3.25 -41.67 -8.64
C ASN A 697 4.33 -41.01 -9.51
N GLY A 698 5.60 -41.12 -9.12
CA GLY A 698 6.72 -40.51 -9.84
C GLY A 698 6.94 -39.04 -9.49
N HIS A 699 6.57 -38.64 -8.28
CA HIS A 699 6.87 -37.34 -7.65
C HIS A 699 7.48 -37.54 -6.27
N LEU A 700 8.20 -36.55 -5.75
CA LEU A 700 8.90 -36.68 -4.47
C LEU A 700 8.07 -36.31 -3.24
N ALA A 701 6.90 -35.70 -3.43
CA ALA A 701 5.98 -35.37 -2.34
C ALA A 701 4.55 -35.27 -2.87
N VAL A 702 3.56 -35.53 -2.00
CA VAL A 702 2.13 -35.16 -2.17
C VAL A 702 1.46 -35.63 -3.48
N GLY A 703 2.05 -36.62 -4.17
CA GLY A 703 1.52 -37.23 -5.40
C GLY A 703 1.44 -36.31 -6.63
N LYS A 704 2.06 -35.13 -6.62
CA LYS A 704 2.02 -34.14 -7.71
C LYS A 704 3.38 -33.43 -7.87
N LEU A 705 3.54 -32.71 -8.98
CA LEU A 705 4.73 -31.91 -9.25
C LEU A 705 4.89 -30.81 -8.19
N THR A 706 6.05 -30.80 -7.51
CA THR A 706 6.42 -29.80 -6.50
C THR A 706 7.87 -29.39 -6.67
N TRP A 707 8.32 -28.39 -5.91
CA TRP A 707 9.70 -27.93 -6.00
C TRP A 707 10.73 -28.93 -5.47
N ALA A 708 10.31 -29.96 -4.71
CA ALA A 708 11.18 -31.08 -4.37
C ALA A 708 11.66 -31.83 -5.62
N ASP A 709 10.79 -32.01 -6.61
CA ASP A 709 11.13 -32.64 -7.90
C ASP A 709 12.19 -31.82 -8.63
N PHE A 710 11.98 -30.50 -8.72
CA PHE A 710 12.94 -29.58 -9.37
C PHE A 710 14.28 -29.56 -8.64
N TYR A 711 14.28 -29.52 -7.31
CA TYR A 711 15.48 -29.49 -6.49
C TYR A 711 16.30 -30.77 -6.68
N PHE A 712 15.67 -31.94 -6.60
CA PHE A 712 16.33 -33.22 -6.84
C PHE A 712 16.94 -33.29 -8.24
N VAL A 713 16.14 -33.01 -9.27
CA VAL A 713 16.55 -33.18 -10.66
C VAL A 713 17.64 -32.20 -11.05
N ALA A 714 17.59 -30.95 -10.56
CA ALA A 714 18.63 -29.96 -10.80
C ALA A 714 19.99 -30.34 -10.17
N LEU A 715 19.98 -31.11 -9.06
CA LEU A 715 21.20 -31.57 -8.41
C LEU A 715 21.76 -32.88 -8.95
N LEU A 716 20.99 -33.66 -9.73
CA LEU A 716 21.42 -34.99 -10.20
C LEU A 716 22.75 -34.96 -10.96
N ASP A 717 22.94 -34.01 -11.88
CA ASP A 717 24.19 -33.87 -12.62
C ASP A 717 25.39 -33.64 -11.68
N TYR A 718 25.20 -32.78 -10.68
CA TYR A 718 26.20 -32.47 -9.67
C TYR A 718 26.53 -33.68 -8.77
N LEU A 719 25.52 -34.43 -8.33
CA LEU A 719 25.72 -35.60 -7.49
C LEU A 719 26.38 -36.75 -8.28
N ASN A 720 25.95 -36.98 -9.52
CA ASN A 720 26.55 -37.98 -10.41
C ASN A 720 28.03 -37.66 -10.65
N PHE A 721 28.36 -36.40 -10.93
CA PHE A 721 29.74 -35.95 -11.11
C PHE A 721 30.60 -36.20 -9.86
N MET A 722 30.11 -35.87 -8.66
CA MET A 722 30.88 -36.09 -7.42
C MET A 722 31.08 -37.56 -7.05
N THR A 723 30.22 -38.44 -7.55
CA THR A 723 30.29 -39.88 -7.28
C THR A 723 30.92 -40.69 -8.39
N ASP A 724 31.08 -40.10 -9.58
CA ASP A 724 31.45 -40.81 -10.81
C ASP A 724 30.49 -41.98 -11.12
N MET A 725 29.20 -41.81 -10.82
CA MET A 725 28.15 -42.81 -11.01
C MET A 725 26.86 -42.17 -11.51
N ASN A 726 26.03 -42.93 -12.24
CA ASN A 726 24.63 -42.55 -12.43
C ASN A 726 23.80 -43.05 -11.25
N LEU A 727 23.52 -42.16 -10.30
CA LEU A 727 22.85 -42.50 -9.04
C LEU A 727 21.44 -43.08 -9.23
N ILE A 728 20.76 -42.81 -10.34
CA ILE A 728 19.39 -43.28 -10.57
C ILE A 728 19.30 -44.36 -11.65
N ALA A 729 20.42 -44.99 -12.03
CA ALA A 729 20.44 -46.03 -13.06
C ALA A 729 19.47 -47.19 -12.75
N ASP A 730 19.41 -47.61 -11.48
CA ASP A 730 18.59 -48.73 -11.01
C ASP A 730 17.31 -48.30 -10.27
N SER A 731 16.91 -47.03 -10.41
CA SER A 731 15.78 -46.42 -9.69
C SER A 731 14.68 -45.95 -10.67
N PRO A 732 13.78 -46.85 -11.11
CA PRO A 732 12.83 -46.55 -12.18
C PRO A 732 11.85 -45.42 -11.84
N ASN A 733 11.46 -45.24 -10.57
CA ASN A 733 10.55 -44.15 -10.20
C ASN A 733 11.29 -42.80 -10.13
N LEU A 734 12.55 -42.78 -9.70
CA LEU A 734 13.39 -41.57 -9.78
C LEU A 734 13.72 -41.18 -11.23
N GLN A 735 13.83 -42.15 -12.15
CA GLN A 735 13.89 -41.87 -13.58
C GLN A 735 12.60 -41.21 -14.09
N VAL A 736 11.44 -41.60 -13.55
CA VAL A 736 10.16 -40.92 -13.85
C VAL A 736 10.15 -39.49 -13.30
N VAL A 737 10.61 -39.26 -12.06
CA VAL A 737 10.76 -37.90 -11.50
C VAL A 737 11.63 -37.02 -12.41
N GLN A 738 12.80 -37.54 -12.81
CA GLN A 738 13.70 -36.85 -13.74
C GLN A 738 13.01 -36.51 -15.05
N LYS A 739 12.32 -37.49 -15.65
CA LYS A 739 11.59 -37.32 -16.91
C LYS A 739 10.46 -36.29 -16.79
N ASN A 740 9.74 -36.27 -15.67
CA ASN A 740 8.63 -35.35 -15.43
C ASN A 740 9.11 -33.89 -15.41
N VAL A 741 10.24 -33.61 -14.76
CA VAL A 741 10.82 -32.27 -14.71
C VAL A 741 11.46 -31.86 -16.05
N LEU A 742 12.28 -32.73 -16.65
CA LEU A 742 13.03 -32.38 -17.87
C LEU A 742 12.15 -32.24 -19.13
N ASN A 743 10.93 -32.80 -19.12
CA ASN A 743 9.99 -32.64 -20.23
C ASN A 743 9.12 -31.38 -20.15
N LEU A 744 9.18 -30.61 -19.05
CA LEU A 744 8.48 -29.35 -18.95
C LEU A 744 9.05 -28.37 -19.99
N PRO A 745 8.21 -27.71 -20.83
CA PRO A 745 8.69 -26.90 -21.95
C PRO A 745 9.75 -25.86 -21.56
N ALA A 746 9.52 -25.13 -20.47
CA ALA A 746 10.43 -24.10 -19.98
C ALA A 746 11.76 -24.67 -19.46
N ILE A 747 11.74 -25.84 -18.80
CA ILE A 747 12.96 -26.52 -18.34
C ILE A 747 13.73 -27.09 -19.53
N LYS A 748 13.04 -27.68 -20.50
CA LYS A 748 13.66 -28.18 -21.73
C LYS A 748 14.35 -27.06 -22.50
N GLU A 749 13.72 -25.89 -22.58
CA GLU A 749 14.33 -24.70 -23.17
C GLU A 749 15.55 -24.23 -22.39
N TRP A 750 15.46 -24.15 -21.06
CA TRP A 750 16.59 -23.82 -20.19
C TRP A 750 17.76 -24.77 -20.38
N VAL A 751 17.52 -26.08 -20.33
CA VAL A 751 18.55 -27.11 -20.50
C VAL A 751 19.19 -27.05 -21.88
N ALA A 752 18.45 -26.67 -22.92
CA ALA A 752 18.98 -26.51 -24.27
C ALA A 752 19.85 -25.24 -24.44
N LYS A 753 19.55 -24.16 -23.69
CA LYS A 753 20.26 -22.86 -23.81
C LYS A 753 21.34 -22.63 -22.76
N ARG A 754 21.31 -23.34 -21.62
CA ARG A 754 22.28 -23.16 -20.54
C ARG A 754 23.70 -23.54 -21.01
N PRO A 755 24.76 -22.87 -20.51
CA PRO A 755 26.14 -23.21 -20.85
C PRO A 755 26.49 -24.68 -20.56
N VAL A 756 27.28 -25.29 -21.45
CA VAL A 756 27.85 -26.63 -21.23
C VAL A 756 28.98 -26.54 -20.23
N THR A 757 28.94 -27.39 -19.20
CA THR A 757 29.91 -27.43 -18.10
C THR A 757 30.31 -28.88 -17.83
N ASP A 758 31.56 -29.11 -17.39
CA ASP A 758 32.10 -30.45 -17.09
C ASP A 758 31.39 -31.16 -15.92
N MET A 759 30.66 -30.38 -15.12
CA MET A 759 29.75 -30.79 -14.04
C MET A 759 28.35 -30.36 -14.39
#